data_AF-A0AAD5SH99-F1
#
_entry.id   AF-A0AAD5SH99-F1
#
_cell.length_a   1.000
_cell.length_b   1.000
_cell.length_c   1.000
_cell.angle_alpha   90.00
_cell.angle_beta   90.00
_cell.angle_gamma   90.00
#
_symmetry.space_group_name_H-M   'P 1'
#
loop_
_entity.id
_entity.type
_entity.pdbx_description
1 polymer ?
#
loop_
_entity_poly.entity_id
_entity_poly.type
_entity_poly.pdbx_seq_one_letter_code
_entity_poly.pdbx_strand_id
1 'polypeptide(L)'
;MTTYAYPTARRDESFSETLHGKEIKEPYRWLEDPDAEETKAFVEDQNKVFFDFIKKYPKRDAFREKLTTLFNYERYGCPFKRGDNYYYFHNSGLQPQAVLYKQTSLTEEATTFLDPNKLSDDGTVAISTHSFTKSGKFFAYALSASGSDWVTIHVRETKDGAPLDYEEKPIQWAKFTGISWTHDDKGFFYNRYPEPQRNGDAGTETESNKNAQLRYHQLGRPQDEDVLIWSDPDNPEHMFSAEVSEDGKYAIVATVESCDPTNKLYIVDLEKEFAKNGGAGFKGTPEVLKLVDNFEAEYNYLTNEGTRFYFQTTLNAPKRRVVAYDLNEPKKGFVEIIPESEDVLNHVSVVDDNKLVLVYLHDVKDIVKLHDLRTGKPLTPNQLPLPLGSIIGSMSGRKEDKEMFYSFSSFTTPGMIYRFDFTTMTHSVFRETKVNGLRADILKTEQVFYTSKDGTRVPMYIISRKDAKLDGNIPTLLYGYGGFNHSVTPTFAVTWLSFIQHQKGAVAVANIRGGGEYGEEKWYKQGKLDKKQNVFDDFQWAAKYLIENKYTNPKKLAINGGSNGGLLVGACLNQAPELFRCGVAEVGVMDMLRFHKFTIGHAWVSDYGNPDKKEDFETVLKYSPLHNIRTDVEYPAVLVLTGDHDDRVVPLHSLKYLATLQHAARNNPYPIMGRVETKAGHGAGKSTKQRIEEATDKFAYIGLALETEWDDCSEQDAIAPPSSSDAPTSPTSAAQPPSAFAHQIAGHAGGITLLPTGHLQKAAVPRELKFYQDAQDPSHSKLRAFIPGYYGVESKVGEDGKEVQIIEIENLLEKYSKPSVMDVKIGTRLWSDDASEDKRKRMEEQARVTTSFETGLRICGMKVYDPTTSNYKTHDRVFGRSLTAETLHTGIREYFALPSSDSSLVPSASQIIPQILSDVNELLNVVNSENVRMYTSSALIIYEGDENAPTKGKGEVRLIDFAHAHFEDGIGVDEGAVLGLSNLKKMLEQLV
;
A
#
# COMPACT_ATOMS: atom_id res chain seq x y z
N MET A 1 -6.12 -34.21 -21.65
CA MET A 1 -6.70 -33.12 -20.84
C MET A 1 -5.91 -33.04 -19.56
N THR A 2 -5.43 -31.85 -19.16
CA THR A 2 -4.76 -31.66 -17.88
C THR A 2 -5.83 -31.67 -16.79
N THR A 3 -5.83 -32.67 -15.92
CA THR A 3 -6.73 -32.73 -14.76
C THR A 3 -6.03 -32.14 -13.55
N TYR A 4 -6.66 -31.17 -12.87
CA TYR A 4 -6.16 -30.58 -11.64
C TYR A 4 -6.64 -31.39 -10.43
N ALA A 5 -5.73 -31.74 -9.53
CA ALA A 5 -6.09 -32.41 -8.27
C ALA A 5 -6.47 -31.35 -7.23
N TYR A 6 -7.77 -31.16 -7.01
CA TYR A 6 -8.28 -30.27 -5.97
C TYR A 6 -8.34 -30.97 -4.60
N PRO A 7 -8.25 -30.21 -3.49
CA PRO A 7 -8.47 -30.74 -2.16
C PRO A 7 -9.83 -31.43 -2.03
N THR A 8 -9.91 -32.45 -1.19
CA THR A 8 -11.19 -33.08 -0.88
C THR A 8 -11.95 -32.20 0.11
N ALA A 9 -13.12 -31.69 -0.30
CA ALA A 9 -14.05 -31.04 0.61
C ALA A 9 -15.18 -32.02 0.97
N ARG A 10 -15.36 -32.32 2.26
CA ARG A 10 -16.48 -33.15 2.71
C ARG A 10 -17.79 -32.50 2.29
N ARG A 11 -18.68 -33.31 1.72
CA ARG A 11 -20.05 -32.92 1.39
C ARG A 11 -20.97 -33.47 2.46
N ASP A 12 -21.67 -32.58 3.14
CA ASP A 12 -22.69 -32.92 4.09
C ASP A 12 -24.07 -32.77 3.44
N GLU A 13 -24.51 -33.82 2.75
CA GLU A 13 -25.79 -33.82 2.02
C GLU A 13 -27.01 -33.71 2.95
N SER A 14 -26.82 -33.75 4.27
CA SER A 14 -27.90 -33.56 5.25
C SER A 14 -28.26 -32.08 5.44
N PHE A 15 -27.37 -31.14 5.11
CA PHE A 15 -27.66 -29.72 5.20
C PHE A 15 -28.51 -29.24 4.02
N SER A 16 -29.78 -29.01 4.33
CA SER A 16 -30.72 -28.29 3.48
C SER A 16 -31.51 -27.29 4.32
N GLU A 17 -31.89 -26.18 3.71
CA GLU A 17 -32.69 -25.13 4.34
C GLU A 17 -33.90 -24.84 3.43
N THR A 18 -35.09 -24.74 4.02
CA THR A 18 -36.28 -24.34 3.27
C THR A 18 -36.49 -22.84 3.42
N LEU A 19 -36.25 -22.09 2.35
CA LEU A 19 -36.47 -20.65 2.30
C LEU A 19 -37.67 -20.37 1.39
N HIS A 20 -38.72 -19.75 1.94
CA HIS A 20 -39.93 -19.36 1.20
C HIS A 20 -40.58 -20.51 0.39
N GLY A 21 -40.50 -21.74 0.91
CA GLY A 21 -41.04 -22.94 0.27
C GLY A 21 -40.12 -23.60 -0.77
N LYS A 22 -38.88 -23.10 -0.95
CA LYS A 22 -37.86 -23.70 -1.80
C LYS A 22 -36.77 -24.35 -0.95
N GLU A 23 -36.47 -25.61 -1.22
CA GLU A 23 -35.34 -26.33 -0.62
C GLU A 23 -34.02 -25.85 -1.24
N ILE A 24 -33.10 -25.38 -0.40
CA ILE A 24 -31.75 -24.96 -0.76
C ILE A 24 -30.77 -25.94 -0.14
N LYS A 25 -30.04 -26.68 -0.99
CA LYS A 25 -29.00 -27.60 -0.54
C LYS A 25 -27.70 -26.85 -0.33
N GLU A 26 -27.03 -27.12 0.78
CA GLU A 26 -25.79 -26.43 1.11
C GLU A 26 -24.77 -27.37 1.78
N PRO A 27 -24.13 -28.25 0.99
CA PRO A 27 -23.32 -29.35 1.53
C PRO A 27 -22.01 -28.91 2.20
N TYR A 28 -21.68 -27.63 2.14
CA TYR A 28 -20.44 -27.05 2.68
C TYR A 28 -20.69 -26.03 3.81
N ARG A 29 -21.87 -26.09 4.46
CA ARG A 29 -22.23 -25.22 5.59
C ARG A 29 -21.20 -25.25 6.73
N TRP A 30 -20.45 -26.34 6.88
CA TRP A 30 -19.38 -26.48 7.88
C TRP A 30 -18.21 -25.50 7.69
N LEU A 31 -18.01 -24.95 6.48
CA LEU A 31 -17.02 -23.89 6.21
C LEU A 31 -17.42 -22.51 6.77
N GLU A 32 -18.62 -22.37 7.35
CA GLU A 32 -19.02 -21.16 8.07
C GLU A 32 -18.39 -21.06 9.46
N ASP A 33 -17.84 -22.15 9.99
CA ASP A 33 -17.04 -22.13 11.22
C ASP A 33 -15.55 -22.01 10.87
N PRO A 34 -14.93 -20.82 11.03
CA PRO A 34 -13.52 -20.61 10.71
C PRO A 34 -12.58 -21.31 11.71
N ASP A 35 -13.06 -21.68 12.90
CA ASP A 35 -12.22 -22.26 13.95
C ASP A 35 -12.16 -23.78 13.87
N ALA A 36 -13.09 -24.40 13.14
CA ALA A 36 -13.12 -25.84 12.94
C ALA A 36 -11.81 -26.32 12.28
N GLU A 37 -11.22 -27.38 12.84
CA GLU A 37 -10.01 -27.99 12.30
C GLU A 37 -10.20 -28.47 10.84
N GLU A 38 -11.42 -28.88 10.48
CA GLU A 38 -11.77 -29.22 9.10
C GLU A 38 -11.66 -28.01 8.16
N THR A 39 -12.07 -26.81 8.61
CA THR A 39 -11.98 -25.55 7.84
C THR A 39 -10.53 -25.10 7.67
N LYS A 40 -9.74 -25.15 8.75
CA LYS A 40 -8.31 -24.81 8.71
C LYS A 40 -7.55 -25.73 7.74
N ALA A 41 -7.78 -27.04 7.83
CA ALA A 41 -7.18 -28.01 6.92
C ALA A 41 -7.57 -27.75 5.46
N PHE A 42 -8.85 -27.41 5.20
CA PHE A 42 -9.29 -27.04 3.86
C PHE A 42 -8.56 -25.80 3.33
N VAL A 43 -8.40 -24.77 4.15
CA VAL A 43 -7.65 -23.55 3.79
C VAL A 43 -6.19 -23.86 3.47
N GLU A 44 -5.51 -24.64 4.32
CA GLU A 44 -4.13 -25.07 4.12
C GLU A 44 -3.96 -25.86 2.81
N ASP A 45 -4.84 -26.81 2.54
CA ASP A 45 -4.80 -27.63 1.33
C ASP A 45 -5.06 -26.81 0.06
N GLN A 46 -5.99 -25.85 0.10
CA GLN A 46 -6.24 -24.95 -1.03
C GLN A 46 -5.01 -24.08 -1.33
N ASN A 47 -4.42 -23.50 -0.30
CA ASN A 47 -3.19 -22.71 -0.42
C ASN A 47 -2.05 -23.55 -1.01
N LYS A 48 -1.87 -24.79 -0.54
CA LYS A 48 -0.85 -25.70 -1.07
C LYS A 48 -1.03 -25.94 -2.57
N VAL A 49 -2.25 -26.26 -3.01
CA VAL A 49 -2.56 -26.48 -4.44
C VAL A 49 -2.31 -25.21 -5.25
N PHE A 50 -2.68 -24.03 -4.74
CA PHE A 50 -2.41 -22.76 -5.41
C PHE A 50 -0.91 -22.48 -5.54
N PHE A 51 -0.14 -22.59 -4.45
CA PHE A 51 1.29 -22.30 -4.48
C PHE A 51 2.08 -23.30 -5.31
N ASP A 52 1.66 -24.57 -5.38
CA ASP A 52 2.25 -25.54 -6.29
C ASP A 52 1.89 -25.26 -7.76
N PHE A 53 0.72 -24.68 -8.02
CA PHE A 53 0.34 -24.23 -9.35
C PHE A 53 1.13 -22.99 -9.79
N ILE A 54 1.22 -21.96 -8.95
CA ILE A 54 1.78 -20.65 -9.35
C ILE A 54 3.29 -20.69 -9.61
N LYS A 55 4.01 -21.64 -8.98
CA LYS A 55 5.42 -21.95 -9.27
C LYS A 55 5.69 -22.26 -10.75
N LYS A 56 4.65 -22.64 -11.52
CA LYS A 56 4.76 -22.94 -12.95
C LYS A 56 4.93 -21.70 -13.82
N TYR A 57 4.68 -20.49 -13.31
CA TYR A 57 4.90 -19.25 -14.06
C TYR A 57 6.39 -18.85 -14.02
N PRO A 58 7.16 -18.98 -15.11
CA PRO A 58 8.62 -18.80 -15.07
C PRO A 58 9.06 -17.37 -14.74
N LYS A 59 8.16 -16.39 -14.94
CA LYS A 59 8.42 -14.97 -14.71
C LYS A 59 7.86 -14.46 -13.37
N ARG A 60 7.42 -15.34 -12.46
CA ARG A 60 6.85 -14.92 -11.17
C ARG A 60 7.85 -14.09 -10.36
N ASP A 61 9.07 -14.57 -10.18
CA ASP A 61 10.09 -13.87 -9.39
C ASP A 61 10.56 -12.58 -10.07
N ALA A 62 10.72 -12.59 -11.40
CA ALA A 62 11.03 -11.38 -12.18
C ALA A 62 9.92 -10.33 -12.05
N PHE A 63 8.64 -10.74 -12.08
CA PHE A 63 7.52 -9.85 -11.88
C PHE A 63 7.47 -9.30 -10.46
N ARG A 64 7.77 -10.12 -9.44
CA ARG A 64 7.92 -9.64 -8.06
C ARG A 64 9.00 -8.57 -7.94
N GLU A 65 10.16 -8.78 -8.55
CA GLU A 65 11.27 -7.82 -8.52
C GLU A 65 10.90 -6.49 -9.19
N LYS A 66 10.30 -6.55 -10.39
CA LYS A 66 9.83 -5.36 -11.12
C LYS A 66 8.74 -4.62 -10.34
N LEU A 67 7.77 -5.36 -9.79
CA LEU A 67 6.72 -4.79 -8.98
C LEU A 67 7.27 -4.16 -7.70
N THR A 68 8.24 -4.80 -7.03
CA THR A 68 8.92 -4.24 -5.85
C THR A 68 9.64 -2.94 -6.20
N THR A 69 10.32 -2.89 -7.36
CA THR A 69 10.96 -1.67 -7.86
C THR A 69 9.93 -0.56 -8.07
N LEU A 70 8.80 -0.88 -8.73
CA LEU A 70 7.71 0.07 -8.96
C LEU A 70 6.98 0.49 -7.67
N PHE A 71 6.98 -0.35 -6.63
CA PHE A 71 6.48 0.02 -5.30
C PHE A 71 7.47 0.87 -4.50
N ASN A 72 8.77 0.81 -4.81
CA ASN A 72 9.82 1.51 -4.07
C ASN A 72 9.95 2.97 -4.51
N TYR A 73 8.98 3.79 -4.11
CA TYR A 73 8.96 5.24 -4.31
C TYR A 73 8.34 5.95 -3.11
N GLU A 74 8.79 7.17 -2.84
CA GLU A 74 8.24 7.97 -1.75
C GLU A 74 6.77 8.30 -1.98
N ARG A 75 5.95 8.07 -0.95
CA ARG A 75 4.53 8.42 -0.92
C ARG A 75 4.26 9.40 0.19
N TYR A 76 3.74 10.56 -0.17
CA TYR A 76 3.35 11.61 0.77
C TYR A 76 1.83 11.75 0.79
N GLY A 77 1.26 11.86 1.98
CA GLY A 77 -0.09 12.39 2.17
C GLY A 77 -0.09 13.91 2.14
N CYS A 78 -1.27 14.51 1.94
CA CYS A 78 -1.44 15.96 2.05
C CYS A 78 -1.00 16.46 3.43
N PRO A 79 -0.17 17.51 3.51
CA PRO A 79 0.07 18.22 4.76
C PRO A 79 -1.23 18.78 5.31
N PHE A 80 -1.44 18.69 6.61
CA PHE A 80 -2.57 19.30 7.29
C PHE A 80 -2.10 20.01 8.57
N LYS A 81 -2.67 21.18 8.84
CA LYS A 81 -2.27 22.04 9.95
C LYS A 81 -3.04 21.72 11.23
N ARG A 82 -2.34 21.58 12.36
CA ARG A 82 -2.93 21.45 13.71
C ARG A 82 -2.06 22.18 14.73
N GLY A 83 -2.69 23.06 15.51
CA GLY A 83 -1.96 24.06 16.29
C GLY A 83 -0.99 24.84 15.39
N ASP A 84 0.26 24.94 15.84
CA ASP A 84 1.33 25.64 15.12
C ASP A 84 2.10 24.75 14.13
N ASN A 85 1.74 23.47 13.98
CA ASN A 85 2.50 22.51 13.18
C ASN A 85 1.72 21.99 11.98
N TYR A 86 2.47 21.50 10.98
CA TYR A 86 1.95 20.66 9.92
C TYR A 86 2.28 19.20 10.20
N TYR A 87 1.35 18.34 9.83
CA TYR A 87 1.49 16.90 9.90
C TYR A 87 1.24 16.30 8.53
N TYR A 88 1.91 15.18 8.22
CA TYR A 88 1.66 14.43 6.99
C TYR A 88 2.11 12.99 7.14
N PHE A 89 1.44 12.08 6.44
CA PHE A 89 1.91 10.70 6.33
C PHE A 89 2.98 10.59 5.25
N HIS A 90 4.01 9.80 5.51
CA HIS A 90 5.08 9.51 4.57
C HIS A 90 5.47 8.04 4.64
N ASN A 91 5.64 7.43 3.47
CA ASN A 91 6.22 6.10 3.32
C ASN A 91 7.41 6.21 2.36
N SER A 92 8.60 5.81 2.82
CA SER A 92 9.83 5.90 2.01
C SER A 92 9.86 4.98 0.79
N GLY A 93 8.90 4.05 0.68
CA GLY A 93 8.69 3.22 -0.51
C GLY A 93 8.32 1.79 -0.16
N LEU A 94 8.96 1.18 0.83
CA LEU A 94 8.71 -0.23 1.19
C LEU A 94 8.41 -0.44 2.67
N GLN A 95 8.17 0.64 3.43
CA GLN A 95 7.75 0.49 4.82
C GLN A 95 6.41 -0.25 4.87
N PRO A 96 6.21 -1.19 5.82
CA PRO A 96 4.94 -1.87 6.00
C PRO A 96 3.76 -0.90 6.07
N GLN A 97 3.91 0.15 6.86
CA GLN A 97 2.93 1.23 7.08
C GLN A 97 3.56 2.61 6.90
N ALA A 98 2.73 3.59 6.52
CA ALA A 98 3.16 4.99 6.45
C ALA A 98 3.38 5.57 7.87
N VAL A 99 4.39 6.41 8.01
CA VAL A 99 4.77 7.10 9.25
C VAL A 99 4.16 8.49 9.26
N LEU A 100 3.62 8.92 10.40
CA LEU A 100 3.14 10.28 10.58
C LEU A 100 4.30 11.20 11.01
N TYR A 101 4.56 12.23 10.22
CA TYR A 101 5.59 13.25 10.46
C TYR A 101 4.96 14.55 10.98
N LYS A 102 5.79 15.36 11.66
CA LYS A 102 5.49 16.70 12.18
C LYS A 102 6.58 17.67 11.71
N GLN A 103 6.18 18.86 11.27
CA GLN A 103 7.08 19.96 10.90
C GLN A 103 6.47 21.29 11.37
N THR A 104 7.31 22.21 11.83
CA THR A 104 6.87 23.54 12.34
C THR A 104 6.45 24.48 11.22
N SER A 105 6.98 24.29 10.01
CA SER A 105 6.52 24.97 8.80
C SER A 105 6.68 24.05 7.60
N LEU A 106 6.17 24.46 6.44
CA LEU A 106 6.27 23.68 5.20
C LEU A 106 7.71 23.57 4.63
N THR A 107 8.64 24.39 5.12
CA THR A 107 10.04 24.45 4.66
C THR A 107 11.05 23.92 5.68
N GLU A 108 10.64 23.74 6.93
CA GLU A 108 11.49 23.22 8.00
C GLU A 108 11.60 21.69 7.90
N GLU A 109 12.66 21.13 8.48
CA GLU A 109 12.86 19.68 8.49
C GLU A 109 11.77 18.99 9.32
N ALA A 110 11.19 17.93 8.75
CA ALA A 110 10.16 17.15 9.44
C ALA A 110 10.78 16.10 10.37
N THR A 111 10.15 15.90 11.52
CA THR A 111 10.51 14.87 12.50
C THR A 111 9.40 13.82 12.58
N THR A 112 9.77 12.58 12.92
CA THR A 112 8.79 11.51 13.12
C THR A 112 7.91 11.82 14.34
N PHE A 113 6.59 11.88 14.12
CA PHE A 113 5.61 12.04 15.18
C PHE A 113 5.12 10.69 15.71
N LEU A 114 4.66 9.81 14.82
CA LEU A 114 4.20 8.46 15.16
C LEU A 114 4.58 7.47 14.06
N ASP A 115 5.22 6.36 14.44
CA ASP A 115 5.68 5.31 13.54
C ASP A 115 4.95 3.99 13.84
N PRO A 116 3.92 3.62 13.06
CA PRO A 116 3.19 2.37 13.25
C PRO A 116 4.06 1.13 13.08
N ASN A 117 5.18 1.22 12.35
CA ASN A 117 6.08 0.10 12.12
C ASN A 117 6.82 -0.33 13.40
N LYS A 118 6.73 0.45 14.49
CA LYS A 118 7.25 0.09 15.82
C LYS A 118 6.22 -0.59 16.71
N LEU A 119 4.97 -0.73 16.23
CA LEU A 119 3.86 -1.31 17.00
C LEU A 119 3.65 -2.80 16.73
N SER A 120 4.31 -3.35 15.71
CA SER A 120 4.26 -4.77 15.36
C SER A 120 5.51 -5.20 14.59
N ASP A 121 6.09 -6.35 14.93
CA ASP A 121 7.30 -6.88 14.27
C ASP A 121 7.07 -7.24 12.79
N ASP A 122 5.86 -7.71 12.46
CA ASP A 122 5.48 -8.12 11.09
C ASP A 122 4.79 -7.00 10.29
N GLY A 123 4.60 -5.82 10.89
CA GLY A 123 4.01 -4.64 10.24
C GLY A 123 2.50 -4.74 9.98
N THR A 124 1.79 -5.62 10.69
CA THR A 124 0.34 -5.88 10.52
C THR A 124 -0.56 -4.98 11.38
N VAL A 125 0.02 -4.04 12.14
CA VAL A 125 -0.73 -3.01 12.87
C VAL A 125 -0.72 -1.69 12.10
N ALA A 126 -1.90 -1.17 11.77
CA ALA A 126 -2.07 0.06 11.00
C ALA A 126 -2.96 1.08 11.70
N ILE A 127 -2.69 2.38 11.46
CA ILE A 127 -3.60 3.45 11.85
C ILE A 127 -4.79 3.45 10.88
N SER A 128 -5.99 3.19 11.39
CA SER A 128 -7.22 3.14 10.60
C SER A 128 -7.96 4.49 10.58
N THR A 129 -7.95 5.22 11.70
CA THR A 129 -8.48 6.58 11.80
C THR A 129 -7.71 7.37 12.86
N HIS A 130 -7.77 8.70 12.80
CA HIS A 130 -7.09 9.58 13.75
C HIS A 130 -7.74 10.96 13.78
N SER A 131 -7.54 11.67 14.89
CA SER A 131 -8.06 13.02 15.05
C SER A 131 -7.25 13.81 16.07
N PHE A 132 -6.98 15.07 15.75
CA PHE A 132 -6.39 16.03 16.69
C PHE A 132 -7.49 16.85 17.34
N THR A 133 -7.28 17.17 18.62
CA THR A 133 -7.98 18.28 19.28
C THR A 133 -7.89 19.59 18.50
N LYS A 134 -8.87 20.49 18.68
CA LYS A 134 -8.88 21.81 18.03
C LYS A 134 -7.65 22.64 18.40
N SER A 135 -7.20 22.56 19.66
CA SER A 135 -5.97 23.20 20.13
C SER A 135 -4.69 22.58 19.56
N GLY A 136 -4.76 21.34 19.09
CA GLY A 136 -3.61 20.53 18.69
C GLY A 136 -2.82 19.95 19.86
N LYS A 137 -3.33 19.98 21.10
CA LYS A 137 -2.64 19.45 22.29
C LYS A 137 -2.61 17.92 22.37
N PHE A 138 -3.70 17.28 21.97
CA PHE A 138 -3.85 15.82 21.95
C PHE A 138 -4.12 15.30 20.54
N PHE A 139 -3.63 14.08 20.31
CA PHE A 139 -3.83 13.27 19.11
C PHE A 139 -4.39 11.91 19.53
N ALA A 140 -5.59 11.59 19.05
CA ALA A 140 -6.15 10.25 19.18
C ALA A 140 -6.01 9.50 17.85
N TYR A 141 -5.74 8.21 17.93
CA TYR A 141 -5.52 7.34 16.78
C TYR A 141 -6.06 5.94 17.07
N ALA A 142 -6.71 5.36 16.09
CA ALA A 142 -7.25 4.02 16.16
C ALA A 142 -6.32 3.03 15.44
N LEU A 143 -5.98 1.93 16.10
CA LEU A 143 -5.14 0.87 15.56
C LEU A 143 -6.00 -0.33 15.16
N SER A 144 -5.82 -0.82 13.95
CA SER A 144 -6.33 -2.11 13.46
C SER A 144 -5.19 -3.11 13.40
N ALA A 145 -5.43 -4.33 13.89
CA ALA A 145 -4.47 -5.43 13.85
C ALA A 145 -4.92 -6.50 12.85
N SER A 146 -3.97 -7.07 12.11
CA SER A 146 -4.21 -8.17 11.14
C SER A 146 -5.29 -7.89 10.09
N GLY A 147 -5.62 -6.61 9.89
CA GLY A 147 -6.60 -6.12 8.93
C GLY A 147 -8.07 -6.31 9.31
N SER A 148 -8.36 -6.62 10.58
CA SER A 148 -9.73 -6.59 11.13
C SER A 148 -10.28 -5.16 11.15
N ASP A 149 -11.58 -5.01 10.97
CA ASP A 149 -12.29 -3.75 11.18
C ASP A 149 -12.37 -3.32 12.65
N TRP A 150 -12.11 -4.22 13.60
CA TRP A 150 -11.97 -3.87 15.02
C TRP A 150 -10.77 -2.95 15.22
N VAL A 151 -10.97 -1.94 16.07
CA VAL A 151 -9.91 -1.00 16.41
C VAL A 151 -9.84 -0.74 17.92
N THR A 152 -8.62 -0.48 18.38
CA THR A 152 -8.38 0.11 19.70
C THR A 152 -8.05 1.59 19.53
N ILE A 153 -8.68 2.47 20.32
CA ILE A 153 -8.39 3.91 20.26
C ILE A 153 -7.38 4.26 21.35
N HIS A 154 -6.32 4.93 20.91
CA HIS A 154 -5.20 5.41 21.69
C HIS A 154 -5.20 6.94 21.69
N VAL A 155 -4.67 7.55 22.74
CA VAL A 155 -4.57 9.01 22.90
C VAL A 155 -3.16 9.36 23.31
N ARG A 156 -2.58 10.42 22.73
CA ARG A 156 -1.28 10.94 23.15
C ARG A 156 -1.22 12.46 23.14
N GLU A 157 -0.35 13.02 23.96
CA GLU A 157 0.02 14.43 23.85
C GLU A 157 0.90 14.67 22.61
N THR A 158 0.78 15.86 22.02
CA THR A 158 1.55 16.26 20.83
C THR A 158 2.91 16.91 21.14
N LYS A 159 3.19 17.15 22.43
CA LYS A 159 4.48 17.66 22.91
C LYS A 159 5.58 16.62 22.67
N ASP A 160 6.78 17.10 22.38
CA ASP A 160 7.92 16.22 22.14
C ASP A 160 8.33 15.50 23.43
N GLY A 161 8.71 14.23 23.33
CA GLY A 161 9.04 13.38 24.49
C GLY A 161 7.83 12.89 25.30
N ALA A 162 6.59 13.17 24.87
CA ALA A 162 5.40 12.56 25.47
C ALA A 162 5.42 11.02 25.35
N PRO A 163 4.82 10.29 26.32
CA PRO A 163 4.60 8.87 26.18
C PRO A 163 3.75 8.55 24.95
N LEU A 164 3.84 7.30 24.48
CA LEU A 164 3.07 6.82 23.32
C LEU A 164 1.57 6.85 23.59
N ASP A 165 1.17 6.57 24.82
CA ASP A 165 -0.20 6.62 25.30
C ASP A 165 -0.32 7.50 26.56
N TYR A 166 -1.36 8.32 26.55
CA TYR A 166 -1.78 9.19 27.64
C TYR A 166 -2.74 8.48 28.60
N GLU A 167 -3.63 7.64 28.06
CA GLU A 167 -4.53 6.81 28.85
C GLU A 167 -3.79 5.60 29.45
N GLU A 168 -4.24 5.12 30.61
CA GLU A 168 -3.70 3.91 31.22
C GLU A 168 -3.96 2.66 30.34
N LYS A 169 -5.11 2.63 29.68
CA LYS A 169 -5.53 1.56 28.77
C LYS A 169 -6.19 2.15 27.52
N PRO A 170 -5.97 1.54 26.35
CA PRO A 170 -6.67 1.96 25.14
C PRO A 170 -8.16 1.58 25.20
N ILE A 171 -8.98 2.38 24.54
CA ILE A 171 -10.43 2.19 24.40
C ILE A 171 -10.67 0.99 23.47
N GLN A 172 -11.38 -0.02 23.96
CA GLN A 172 -11.63 -1.29 23.26
C GLN A 172 -12.97 -1.31 22.51
N TRP A 173 -13.15 -2.30 21.64
CA TRP A 173 -14.42 -2.64 21.00
C TRP A 173 -15.02 -1.52 20.15
N ALA A 174 -14.15 -0.69 19.57
CA ALA A 174 -14.53 0.30 18.58
C ALA A 174 -14.52 -0.34 17.18
N LYS A 175 -15.52 -0.02 16.36
CA LYS A 175 -15.67 -0.51 14.98
C LYS A 175 -16.49 0.53 14.22
N PHE A 176 -16.21 0.75 12.94
CA PHE A 176 -16.92 1.76 12.11
C PHE A 176 -17.03 3.12 12.83
N THR A 177 -15.92 3.60 13.39
CA THR A 177 -15.87 4.76 14.28
C THR A 177 -15.14 5.95 13.67
N GLY A 178 -15.64 7.15 13.97
CA GLY A 178 -14.87 8.39 13.92
C GLY A 178 -14.26 8.72 15.29
N ILE A 179 -13.51 9.82 15.37
CA ILE A 179 -13.05 10.41 16.64
C ILE A 179 -13.31 11.91 16.56
N SER A 180 -14.30 12.38 17.31
CA SER A 180 -14.73 13.79 17.27
C SER A 180 -14.53 14.47 18.61
N TRP A 181 -13.51 15.32 18.71
CA TRP A 181 -13.11 16.00 19.93
C TRP A 181 -14.03 17.16 20.29
N THR A 182 -14.34 17.32 21.59
CA THR A 182 -14.88 18.59 22.10
C THR A 182 -13.77 19.64 22.14
N HIS A 183 -14.13 20.90 21.91
CA HIS A 183 -13.15 22.01 21.82
C HIS A 183 -12.55 22.44 23.16
N ASP A 184 -12.97 21.83 24.28
CA ASP A 184 -12.35 21.99 25.59
C ASP A 184 -11.23 20.98 25.86
N ASP A 185 -10.89 20.15 24.86
CA ASP A 185 -9.85 19.11 24.88
C ASP A 185 -10.02 18.05 25.98
N LYS A 186 -11.23 17.92 26.56
CA LYS A 186 -11.48 16.99 27.67
C LYS A 186 -11.89 15.59 27.24
N GLY A 187 -12.28 15.40 25.98
CA GLY A 187 -12.80 14.12 25.53
C GLY A 187 -13.32 14.14 24.10
N PHE A 188 -13.78 12.99 23.63
CA PHE A 188 -14.23 12.81 22.25
C PHE A 188 -15.39 11.82 22.14
N PHE A 189 -16.18 11.98 21.08
CA PHE A 189 -17.20 11.03 20.67
C PHE A 189 -16.58 9.89 19.84
N TYR A 190 -17.06 8.67 20.07
CA TYR A 190 -16.67 7.49 19.31
C TYR A 190 -17.80 6.45 19.29
N ASN A 191 -17.75 5.53 18.31
CA ASN A 191 -18.65 4.39 18.22
C ASN A 191 -18.00 3.14 18.80
N ARG A 192 -18.81 2.36 19.52
CA ARG A 192 -18.43 1.03 19.96
C ARG A 192 -19.58 0.04 19.82
N TYR A 193 -19.23 -1.23 19.93
CA TYR A 193 -20.16 -2.34 19.95
C TYR A 193 -20.05 -3.10 21.28
N PRO A 194 -21.04 -3.95 21.60
CA PRO A 194 -20.90 -4.95 22.65
C PRO A 194 -19.66 -5.81 22.42
N GLU A 195 -19.01 -6.20 23.51
CA GLU A 195 -17.88 -7.13 23.47
C GLU A 195 -18.32 -8.49 22.88
N PRO A 196 -17.59 -9.02 21.88
CA PRO A 196 -17.87 -10.35 21.32
C PRO A 196 -17.86 -11.42 22.41
N GLN A 197 -18.82 -12.34 22.37
CA GLN A 197 -18.97 -13.41 23.38
C GLN A 197 -18.10 -14.64 23.11
N ARG A 198 -17.07 -14.53 22.25
CA ARG A 198 -16.26 -15.63 21.73
C ARG A 198 -14.78 -15.46 22.11
N ASN A 199 -14.15 -16.55 22.54
CA ASN A 199 -12.71 -16.61 22.83
C ASN A 199 -11.93 -16.99 21.56
N GLY A 200 -11.54 -16.01 20.75
CA GLY A 200 -10.71 -16.18 19.55
C GLY A 200 -10.03 -14.87 19.15
N ASP A 201 -9.19 -14.91 18.12
CA ASP A 201 -8.55 -13.69 17.59
C ASP A 201 -9.62 -12.77 16.98
N ALA A 202 -9.61 -11.49 17.38
CA ALA A 202 -10.57 -10.50 16.89
C ALA A 202 -10.46 -10.35 15.36
N GLY A 203 -11.60 -10.41 14.68
CA GLY A 203 -11.69 -10.36 13.22
C GLY A 203 -11.86 -11.73 12.53
N THR A 204 -11.87 -12.84 13.27
CA THR A 204 -12.11 -14.19 12.71
C THR A 204 -13.57 -14.63 12.83
N GLU A 205 -14.19 -14.32 13.95
CA GLU A 205 -15.33 -13.43 13.97
C GLU A 205 -16.43 -13.52 12.89
N THR A 206 -17.52 -14.28 13.04
CA THR A 206 -18.63 -14.23 12.05
C THR A 206 -19.95 -13.68 12.58
N GLU A 207 -20.08 -13.46 13.89
CA GLU A 207 -21.29 -12.96 14.52
C GLU A 207 -21.65 -11.56 14.02
N SER A 208 -22.96 -11.32 13.87
CA SER A 208 -23.46 -10.04 13.38
C SER A 208 -23.17 -8.89 14.36
N ASN A 209 -22.63 -7.79 13.85
CA ASN A 209 -22.36 -6.58 14.62
C ASN A 209 -23.66 -5.77 14.77
N LYS A 210 -24.24 -5.82 15.97
CA LYS A 210 -25.51 -5.18 16.33
C LYS A 210 -25.39 -4.36 17.62
N ASN A 211 -26.36 -3.49 17.86
CA ASN A 211 -26.46 -2.62 19.03
C ASN A 211 -25.27 -1.67 19.16
N ALA A 212 -24.92 -0.99 18.06
CA ALA A 212 -23.92 0.06 18.10
C ALA A 212 -24.27 1.10 19.19
N GLN A 213 -23.25 1.75 19.74
CA GLN A 213 -23.42 2.79 20.74
C GLN A 213 -22.50 3.96 20.41
N LEU A 214 -23.09 5.15 20.34
CA LEU A 214 -22.32 6.39 20.35
C LEU A 214 -22.00 6.75 21.80
N ARG A 215 -20.71 6.83 22.11
CA ARG A 215 -20.19 7.11 23.45
C ARG A 215 -19.36 8.38 23.45
N TYR A 216 -19.24 8.99 24.62
CA TYR A 216 -18.28 10.06 24.88
C TYR A 216 -17.26 9.56 25.91
N HIS A 217 -15.98 9.56 25.49
CA HIS A 217 -14.86 9.25 26.35
C HIS A 217 -14.27 10.53 26.94
N GLN A 218 -14.10 10.56 28.26
CA GLN A 218 -13.43 11.65 28.96
C GLN A 218 -11.99 11.26 29.29
N LEU A 219 -11.03 12.12 28.94
CA LEU A 219 -9.61 11.84 29.15
C LEU A 219 -9.26 11.60 30.62
N GLY A 220 -8.40 10.61 30.85
CA GLY A 220 -7.94 10.19 32.18
C GLY A 220 -9.01 9.45 32.99
N ARG A 221 -10.12 9.04 32.36
CA ARG A 221 -11.15 8.18 32.97
C ARG A 221 -11.13 6.81 32.30
N PRO A 222 -11.39 5.72 33.05
CA PRO A 222 -11.47 4.40 32.46
C PRO A 222 -12.68 4.29 31.51
N GLN A 223 -12.56 3.43 30.50
CA GLN A 223 -13.58 3.28 29.44
C GLN A 223 -14.98 2.88 29.97
N ASP A 224 -15.06 2.21 31.13
CA ASP A 224 -16.34 1.82 31.74
C ASP A 224 -17.13 3.03 32.31
N GLU A 225 -16.47 4.17 32.51
CA GLU A 225 -17.10 5.45 32.85
C GLU A 225 -17.61 6.22 31.60
N ASP A 226 -17.39 5.73 30.38
CA ASP A 226 -17.78 6.43 29.15
C ASP A 226 -19.31 6.62 29.04
N VAL A 227 -19.73 7.85 28.78
CA VAL A 227 -21.15 8.22 28.79
C VAL A 227 -21.83 7.80 27.50
N LEU A 228 -22.99 7.14 27.60
CA LEU A 228 -23.86 6.85 26.46
C LEU A 228 -24.51 8.13 25.93
N ILE A 229 -24.19 8.47 24.70
CA ILE A 229 -24.71 9.66 24.01
C ILE A 229 -25.93 9.30 23.18
N TRP A 230 -25.86 8.20 22.42
CA TRP A 230 -26.97 7.76 21.59
C TRP A 230 -26.93 6.25 21.34
N SER A 231 -28.11 5.65 21.30
CA SER A 231 -28.34 4.25 20.95
C SER A 231 -29.78 4.09 20.48
N ASP A 232 -30.03 3.05 19.69
CA ASP A 232 -31.38 2.70 19.21
C ASP A 232 -31.62 1.19 19.41
N PRO A 233 -31.95 0.74 20.64
CA PRO A 233 -32.10 -0.69 20.94
C PRO A 233 -33.28 -1.34 20.22
N ASP A 234 -34.28 -0.56 19.79
CA ASP A 234 -35.42 -1.05 19.01
C ASP A 234 -35.02 -1.37 17.56
N ASN A 235 -33.92 -0.77 17.08
CA ASN A 235 -33.37 -0.97 15.74
C ASN A 235 -31.88 -1.36 15.85
N PRO A 236 -31.58 -2.61 16.23
CA PRO A 236 -30.23 -3.04 16.60
C PRO A 236 -29.20 -2.99 15.45
N GLU A 237 -29.63 -2.75 14.22
CA GLU A 237 -28.78 -2.64 13.03
C GLU A 237 -28.36 -1.20 12.74
N HIS A 238 -28.99 -0.20 13.40
CA HIS A 238 -28.62 1.20 13.25
C HIS A 238 -27.19 1.44 13.73
N MET A 239 -26.46 2.22 12.94
CA MET A 239 -25.13 2.73 13.25
C MET A 239 -25.17 4.24 13.40
N PHE A 240 -24.18 4.78 14.10
CA PHE A 240 -24.17 6.18 14.49
C PHE A 240 -22.86 6.85 14.07
N SER A 241 -22.85 8.17 14.00
CA SER A 241 -21.64 8.97 13.95
C SER A 241 -21.90 10.30 14.65
N ALA A 242 -20.82 10.96 15.08
CA ALA A 242 -20.90 12.30 15.62
C ALA A 242 -19.75 13.16 15.13
N GLU A 243 -20.06 14.41 14.86
CA GLU A 243 -19.10 15.45 14.51
C GLU A 243 -19.38 16.69 15.37
N VAL A 244 -18.34 17.28 15.96
CA VAL A 244 -18.47 18.52 16.73
C VAL A 244 -18.44 19.69 15.75
N SER A 245 -19.34 20.64 15.94
CA SER A 245 -19.48 21.81 15.07
C SER A 245 -18.22 22.66 15.06
N GLU A 246 -18.06 23.49 14.03
CA GLU A 246 -16.84 24.26 13.78
C GLU A 246 -16.56 25.29 14.89
N ASP A 247 -17.62 25.78 15.54
CA ASP A 247 -17.55 26.66 16.71
C ASP A 247 -17.49 25.90 18.06
N GLY A 248 -17.56 24.57 18.05
CA GLY A 248 -17.48 23.71 19.24
C GLY A 248 -18.74 23.69 20.11
N LYS A 249 -19.83 24.34 19.68
CA LYS A 249 -21.05 24.52 20.49
C LYS A 249 -22.05 23.38 20.35
N TYR A 250 -21.95 22.60 19.28
CA TYR A 250 -22.91 21.54 18.98
C TYR A 250 -22.20 20.23 18.64
N ALA A 251 -22.87 19.12 18.89
CA ALA A 251 -22.53 17.84 18.26
C ALA A 251 -23.63 17.47 17.26
N ILE A 252 -23.23 17.27 16.02
CA ILE A 252 -24.08 16.79 14.93
C ILE A 252 -24.04 15.26 14.99
N VAL A 253 -25.18 14.64 15.26
CA VAL A 253 -25.30 13.18 15.38
C VAL A 253 -26.07 12.66 14.18
N ALA A 254 -25.47 11.72 13.44
CA ALA A 254 -26.13 11.02 12.36
C ALA A 254 -26.47 9.59 12.78
N THR A 255 -27.62 9.10 12.33
CA THR A 255 -27.98 7.68 12.39
C THR A 255 -28.11 7.17 10.97
N VAL A 256 -27.48 6.04 10.66
CA VAL A 256 -27.60 5.34 9.37
C VAL A 256 -28.16 3.93 9.63
N GLU A 257 -29.02 3.44 8.75
CA GLU A 257 -29.60 2.09 8.85
C GLU A 257 -28.93 1.08 7.93
N SER A 258 -28.22 1.54 6.89
CA SER A 258 -27.66 0.69 5.84
C SER A 258 -26.58 1.45 5.05
N CYS A 259 -26.14 0.90 3.92
CA CYS A 259 -25.24 1.56 2.98
C CYS A 259 -25.91 2.51 1.98
N ASP A 260 -27.24 2.69 2.02
CA ASP A 260 -27.87 3.76 1.24
C ASP A 260 -27.35 5.13 1.71
N PRO A 261 -27.13 6.12 0.81
CA PRO A 261 -26.68 7.46 1.16
C PRO A 261 -27.84 8.24 1.80
N THR A 262 -28.28 7.81 2.98
CA THR A 262 -29.36 8.43 3.75
C THR A 262 -29.03 8.39 5.24
N ASN A 263 -29.43 9.42 5.97
CA ASN A 263 -29.21 9.46 7.40
C ASN A 263 -30.26 10.32 8.10
N LYS A 264 -30.56 9.96 9.35
CA LYS A 264 -31.19 10.89 10.29
C LYS A 264 -30.17 11.94 10.71
N LEU A 265 -30.65 13.12 11.09
CA LEU A 265 -29.81 14.25 11.47
C LEU A 265 -30.31 14.86 12.77
N TYR A 266 -29.51 14.74 13.83
CA TYR A 266 -29.81 15.29 15.15
C TYR A 266 -28.71 16.25 15.60
N ILE A 267 -29.05 17.13 16.55
CA ILE A 267 -28.15 18.13 17.11
C ILE A 267 -28.21 18.06 18.63
N VAL A 268 -27.04 17.99 19.28
CA VAL A 268 -26.88 18.19 20.72
C VAL A 268 -26.26 19.55 20.95
N ASP A 269 -26.86 20.37 21.82
CA ASP A 269 -26.28 21.65 22.27
C ASP A 269 -25.30 21.39 23.42
N LEU A 270 -24.00 21.42 23.11
CA LEU A 270 -22.94 21.11 24.06
C LEU A 270 -22.81 22.18 25.14
N GLU A 271 -23.02 23.46 24.81
CA GLU A 271 -22.97 24.54 25.81
C GLU A 271 -24.08 24.36 26.86
N LYS A 272 -25.30 24.06 26.41
CA LYS A 272 -26.45 23.79 27.28
C LYS A 272 -26.20 22.55 28.15
N GLU A 273 -25.73 21.46 27.56
CA GLU A 273 -25.47 20.22 28.29
C GLU A 273 -24.33 20.36 29.31
N PHE A 274 -23.24 21.05 28.96
CA PHE A 274 -22.11 21.23 29.87
C PHE A 274 -22.47 22.20 30.99
N ALA A 275 -23.25 23.26 30.72
CA ALA A 275 -23.74 24.18 31.73
C ALA A 275 -24.63 23.48 32.77
N LYS A 276 -25.56 22.61 32.33
CA LYS A 276 -26.40 21.78 33.21
C LYS A 276 -25.56 20.93 34.18
N ASN A 277 -24.37 20.51 33.75
CA ASN A 277 -23.49 19.62 34.51
C ASN A 277 -22.35 20.34 35.26
N GLY A 278 -22.42 21.67 35.41
CA GLY A 278 -21.41 22.46 36.11
C GLY A 278 -20.05 22.53 35.39
N GLY A 279 -20.06 22.42 34.05
CA GLY A 279 -18.86 22.46 33.20
C GLY A 279 -18.05 21.16 33.15
N ALA A 280 -18.56 20.09 33.77
CA ALA A 280 -17.86 18.80 33.91
C ALA A 280 -18.03 17.85 32.69
N GLY A 281 -18.62 18.30 31.58
CA GLY A 281 -18.94 17.45 30.43
C GLY A 281 -20.31 16.78 30.56
N PHE A 282 -20.43 15.55 30.06
CA PHE A 282 -21.65 14.76 30.18
C PHE A 282 -21.70 13.99 31.51
N LYS A 283 -22.86 13.98 32.18
CA LYS A 283 -23.15 13.11 33.34
C LYS A 283 -24.18 12.01 33.05
N GLY A 284 -24.73 12.01 31.84
CA GLY A 284 -25.77 11.11 31.37
C GLY A 284 -26.10 11.41 29.91
N THR A 285 -27.05 10.67 29.35
CA THR A 285 -27.48 10.83 27.96
C THR A 285 -28.08 12.22 27.73
N PRO A 286 -27.59 12.98 26.73
CA PRO A 286 -28.02 14.35 26.50
C PRO A 286 -29.40 14.43 25.83
N GLU A 287 -30.00 15.61 25.90
CA GLU A 287 -31.19 15.95 25.10
C GLU A 287 -30.77 16.15 23.63
N VAL A 288 -31.41 15.41 22.71
CA VAL A 288 -31.17 15.53 21.26
C VAL A 288 -32.29 16.32 20.58
N LEU A 289 -31.92 17.33 19.79
CA LEU A 289 -32.84 17.99 18.86
C LEU A 289 -32.87 17.19 17.56
N LYS A 290 -34.02 16.57 17.27
CA LYS A 290 -34.19 15.81 16.04
C LYS A 290 -34.57 16.72 14.87
N LEU A 291 -33.60 17.06 14.03
CA LEU A 291 -33.82 17.91 12.87
C LEU A 291 -34.46 17.14 11.70
N VAL A 292 -33.94 15.94 11.43
CA VAL A 292 -34.54 14.96 10.48
C VAL A 292 -34.60 13.61 11.19
N ASP A 293 -35.79 13.03 11.33
CA ASP A 293 -36.03 11.74 12.01
C ASP A 293 -36.57 10.67 11.04
N ASN A 294 -36.07 10.69 9.81
CA ASN A 294 -36.37 9.72 8.76
C ASN A 294 -35.12 9.48 7.89
N PHE A 295 -35.18 8.51 6.97
CA PHE A 295 -34.10 8.19 6.03
C PHE A 295 -34.47 8.61 4.60
N GLU A 296 -34.92 9.85 4.40
CA GLU A 296 -35.35 10.31 3.06
C GLU A 296 -34.20 10.76 2.14
N ALA A 297 -33.09 11.21 2.73
CA ALA A 297 -31.96 11.78 2.02
C ALA A 297 -30.67 11.75 2.86
N GLU A 298 -29.55 12.04 2.21
CA GLU A 298 -28.25 12.31 2.83
C GLU A 298 -28.22 13.73 3.41
N TYR A 299 -27.60 13.91 4.57
CA TYR A 299 -27.32 15.21 5.16
C TYR A 299 -25.93 15.22 5.80
N ASN A 300 -24.93 15.62 5.02
CA ASN A 300 -23.54 15.71 5.46
C ASN A 300 -23.25 17.13 5.94
N TYR A 301 -22.84 17.26 7.20
CA TYR A 301 -22.47 18.55 7.79
C TYR A 301 -21.20 19.11 7.12
N LEU A 302 -21.20 20.43 6.86
CA LEU A 302 -20.08 21.12 6.23
C LEU A 302 -19.44 22.15 7.16
N THR A 303 -20.28 23.01 7.77
CA THR A 303 -19.88 24.04 8.74
C THR A 303 -21.12 24.67 9.37
N ASN A 304 -20.94 25.57 10.33
CA ASN A 304 -21.97 26.46 10.83
C ASN A 304 -21.46 27.89 11.09
N GLU A 305 -22.41 28.84 11.13
CA GLU A 305 -22.23 30.20 11.63
C GLU A 305 -23.26 30.44 12.74
N GLY A 306 -22.87 30.15 13.98
CA GLY A 306 -23.79 30.14 15.12
C GLY A 306 -24.88 29.08 14.93
N THR A 307 -26.13 29.51 14.85
CA THR A 307 -27.31 28.65 14.68
C THR A 307 -27.62 28.27 13.22
N ARG A 308 -26.88 28.83 12.25
CA ARG A 308 -27.05 28.53 10.83
C ARG A 308 -26.05 27.46 10.39
N PHE A 309 -26.53 26.26 10.13
CA PHE A 309 -25.76 25.10 9.69
C PHE A 309 -25.81 24.97 8.17
N TYR A 310 -24.74 24.45 7.58
CA TYR A 310 -24.65 24.18 6.14
C TYR A 310 -24.43 22.68 5.93
N PHE A 311 -25.17 22.11 4.99
CA PHE A 311 -25.15 20.68 4.68
C PHE A 311 -25.04 20.44 3.18
N GLN A 312 -24.31 19.40 2.79
CA GLN A 312 -24.47 18.75 1.49
C GLN A 312 -25.61 17.73 1.61
N THR A 313 -26.53 17.70 0.65
CA THR A 313 -27.71 16.83 0.75
C THR A 313 -28.20 16.33 -0.60
N THR A 314 -28.83 15.14 -0.59
CA THR A 314 -29.53 14.54 -1.73
C THR A 314 -31.04 14.84 -1.73
N LEU A 315 -31.54 15.60 -0.74
CA LEU A 315 -32.95 15.94 -0.59
C LEU A 315 -33.46 16.71 -1.82
N ASN A 316 -34.28 16.03 -2.64
CA ASN A 316 -34.77 16.50 -3.93
C ASN A 316 -33.66 16.89 -4.93
N ALA A 317 -32.48 16.30 -4.79
CA ALA A 317 -31.28 16.59 -5.59
C ALA A 317 -30.37 15.35 -5.67
N PRO A 318 -30.68 14.34 -6.51
CA PRO A 318 -29.93 13.07 -6.57
C PRO A 318 -28.47 13.17 -7.00
N LYS A 319 -28.01 14.33 -7.48
CA LYS A 319 -26.60 14.66 -7.76
C LYS A 319 -25.98 15.56 -6.69
N ARG A 320 -26.67 15.70 -5.56
CA ARG A 320 -26.35 16.53 -4.40
C ARG A 320 -26.43 18.03 -4.67
N ARG A 321 -26.66 18.76 -3.58
CA ARG A 321 -26.66 20.22 -3.52
C ARG A 321 -26.18 20.70 -2.15
N VAL A 322 -25.94 22.00 -1.97
CA VAL A 322 -25.61 22.59 -0.67
C VAL A 322 -26.78 23.43 -0.17
N VAL A 323 -27.18 23.20 1.08
CA VAL A 323 -28.28 23.90 1.75
C VAL A 323 -27.83 24.49 3.09
N ALA A 324 -28.57 25.47 3.59
CA ALA A 324 -28.44 26.00 4.94
C ALA A 324 -29.72 25.73 5.75
N TYR A 325 -29.58 25.50 7.05
CA TYR A 325 -30.69 25.38 8.00
C TYR A 325 -30.40 26.25 9.23
N ASP A 326 -31.35 27.07 9.66
CA ASP A 326 -31.19 27.96 10.82
C ASP A 326 -32.08 27.51 11.98
N LEU A 327 -31.47 27.18 13.12
CA LEU A 327 -32.20 26.76 14.33
C LEU A 327 -33.11 27.86 14.90
N ASN A 328 -32.81 29.14 14.63
CA ASN A 328 -33.63 30.27 15.06
C ASN A 328 -34.80 30.54 14.09
N GLU A 329 -34.73 30.03 12.86
CA GLU A 329 -35.76 30.20 11.84
C GLU A 329 -36.24 28.85 11.26
N PRO A 330 -36.64 27.87 12.10
CA PRO A 330 -36.91 26.50 11.65
C PRO A 330 -38.05 26.40 10.64
N LYS A 331 -38.97 27.38 10.62
CA LYS A 331 -40.07 27.46 9.66
C LYS A 331 -39.62 27.68 8.21
N LYS A 332 -38.39 28.15 7.98
CA LYS A 332 -37.81 28.29 6.64
C LYS A 332 -37.35 26.95 6.06
N GLY A 333 -37.12 25.94 6.90
CA GLY A 333 -36.57 24.66 6.48
C GLY A 333 -35.16 24.80 5.89
N PHE A 334 -34.79 23.86 5.02
CA PHE A 334 -33.54 23.91 4.27
C PHE A 334 -33.62 24.93 3.13
N VAL A 335 -32.73 25.92 3.15
CA VAL A 335 -32.61 26.98 2.15
C VAL A 335 -31.42 26.66 1.22
N GLU A 336 -31.64 26.67 -0.08
CA GLU A 336 -30.59 26.36 -1.06
C GLU A 336 -29.48 27.42 -1.11
N ILE A 337 -28.22 26.94 -1.20
CA ILE A 337 -27.00 27.76 -1.34
C ILE A 337 -26.33 27.47 -2.68
N ILE A 338 -26.05 26.19 -2.97
CA ILE A 338 -25.55 25.73 -4.26
C ILE A 338 -26.61 24.78 -4.82
N PRO A 339 -27.23 25.07 -5.97
CA PRO A 339 -28.22 24.18 -6.58
C PRO A 339 -27.59 22.89 -7.09
N GLU A 340 -28.43 21.88 -7.33
CA GLU A 340 -28.03 20.68 -8.06
C GLU A 340 -27.52 21.07 -9.47
N SER A 341 -26.51 20.36 -9.97
CA SER A 341 -25.92 20.58 -11.29
C SER A 341 -26.09 19.39 -12.23
N GLU A 342 -25.62 19.52 -13.48
CA GLU A 342 -25.54 18.38 -14.40
C GLU A 342 -24.53 17.31 -13.96
N ASP A 343 -23.52 17.69 -13.18
CA ASP A 343 -22.50 16.80 -12.63
C ASP A 343 -22.78 16.46 -11.18
N VAL A 344 -22.31 15.29 -10.72
CA VAL A 344 -22.44 14.87 -9.32
C VAL A 344 -21.51 15.70 -8.46
N LEU A 345 -22.04 16.42 -7.47
CA LEU A 345 -21.24 17.08 -6.46
C LEU A 345 -20.71 16.00 -5.48
N ASN A 346 -19.46 15.60 -5.65
CA ASN A 346 -18.86 14.48 -4.92
C ASN A 346 -18.33 14.90 -3.55
N HIS A 347 -17.70 16.07 -3.46
CA HIS A 347 -17.09 16.56 -2.21
C HIS A 347 -17.24 18.07 -2.06
N VAL A 348 -17.36 18.52 -0.81
CA VAL A 348 -17.45 19.94 -0.45
C VAL A 348 -16.53 20.22 0.75
N SER A 349 -15.74 21.28 0.66
CA SER A 349 -14.96 21.80 1.79
C SER A 349 -15.17 23.30 1.97
N VAL A 350 -15.07 23.75 3.21
CA VAL A 350 -15.10 25.17 3.59
C VAL A 350 -13.71 25.56 4.08
N VAL A 351 -13.09 26.51 3.40
CA VAL A 351 -11.73 27.01 3.70
C VAL A 351 -11.75 28.53 3.73
N ASP A 352 -10.82 29.14 4.46
CA ASP A 352 -10.66 30.60 4.54
C ASP A 352 -11.97 31.35 4.82
N ASP A 353 -12.58 31.00 5.95
CA ASP A 353 -13.85 31.48 6.52
C ASP A 353 -15.09 31.12 5.69
N ASN A 354 -15.15 31.51 4.42
CA ASN A 354 -16.37 31.47 3.61
C ASN A 354 -16.15 30.95 2.19
N LYS A 355 -15.01 30.33 1.86
CA LYS A 355 -14.77 29.81 0.51
C LYS A 355 -15.16 28.34 0.44
N LEU A 356 -16.12 28.05 -0.42
CA LEU A 356 -16.53 26.70 -0.78
C LEU A 356 -15.63 26.17 -1.89
N VAL A 357 -15.05 25.00 -1.65
CA VAL A 357 -14.37 24.18 -2.66
C VAL A 357 -15.28 23.02 -3.00
N LEU A 358 -15.76 23.00 -4.24
CA LEU A 358 -16.75 22.04 -4.74
C LEU A 358 -16.08 21.11 -5.74
N VAL A 359 -15.98 19.82 -5.42
CA VAL A 359 -15.46 18.80 -6.34
C VAL A 359 -16.64 18.11 -7.02
N TYR A 360 -16.77 18.30 -8.33
CA TYR A 360 -17.76 17.63 -9.14
C TYR A 360 -17.14 16.50 -9.95
N LEU A 361 -17.91 15.45 -10.19
CA LEU A 361 -17.55 14.34 -11.06
C LEU A 361 -18.23 14.53 -12.43
N HIS A 362 -17.45 14.94 -13.43
CA HIS A 362 -17.89 15.16 -14.81
C HIS A 362 -17.37 14.03 -15.71
N ASP A 363 -18.27 13.17 -16.20
CA ASP A 363 -17.92 11.97 -16.98
C ASP A 363 -16.72 11.21 -16.38
N VAL A 364 -16.82 10.94 -15.07
CA VAL A 364 -15.83 10.18 -14.30
C VAL A 364 -14.45 10.87 -14.22
N LYS A 365 -14.42 12.21 -14.18
CA LYS A 365 -13.22 13.04 -13.95
C LYS A 365 -13.57 14.16 -12.97
N ASP A 366 -12.63 14.51 -12.11
CA ASP A 366 -12.90 15.57 -11.14
C ASP A 366 -12.69 16.96 -11.76
N ILE A 367 -13.62 17.87 -11.46
CA ILE A 367 -13.49 19.30 -11.68
C ILE A 367 -13.70 20.03 -10.35
N VAL A 368 -12.93 21.09 -10.11
CA VAL A 368 -13.00 21.85 -8.85
C VAL A 368 -13.50 23.26 -9.12
N LYS A 369 -14.61 23.62 -8.47
CA LYS A 369 -15.20 24.96 -8.51
C LYS A 369 -15.09 25.67 -7.16
N LEU A 370 -14.98 27.00 -7.19
CA LEU A 370 -14.83 27.87 -6.03
C LEU A 370 -16.03 28.80 -5.91
N HIS A 371 -16.72 28.75 -4.78
CA HIS A 371 -17.89 29.58 -4.51
C HIS A 371 -17.79 30.27 -3.14
N ASP A 372 -18.59 31.30 -2.93
CA ASP A 372 -18.80 31.90 -1.62
C ASP A 372 -19.89 31.13 -0.86
N LEU A 373 -19.61 30.74 0.39
CA LEU A 373 -20.50 29.97 1.27
C LEU A 373 -21.82 30.69 1.54
N ARG A 374 -21.77 32.00 1.77
CA ARG A 374 -22.91 32.78 2.28
C ARG A 374 -23.90 33.12 1.18
N THR A 375 -23.39 33.38 -0.02
CA THR A 375 -24.16 33.84 -1.18
C THR A 375 -24.35 32.76 -2.25
N GLY A 376 -23.57 31.69 -2.22
CA GLY A 376 -23.54 30.65 -3.26
C GLY A 376 -22.91 31.10 -4.58
N LYS A 377 -22.44 32.36 -4.68
CA LYS A 377 -21.93 32.93 -5.94
C LYS A 377 -20.53 32.38 -6.26
N PRO A 378 -20.21 32.17 -7.55
CA PRO A 378 -18.86 31.75 -7.96
C PRO A 378 -17.82 32.82 -7.61
N LEU A 379 -16.62 32.37 -7.22
CA LEU A 379 -15.45 33.21 -6.99
C LEU A 379 -14.68 33.45 -8.30
N THR A 380 -13.66 34.32 -8.27
CA THR A 380 -12.72 34.54 -9.38
C THR A 380 -11.30 34.20 -8.93
N PRO A 381 -10.63 33.19 -9.55
CA PRO A 381 -11.16 32.25 -10.54
C PRO A 381 -12.27 31.34 -9.98
N ASN A 382 -13.21 30.94 -10.84
CA ASN A 382 -14.28 30.01 -10.45
C ASN A 382 -13.84 28.55 -10.50
N GLN A 383 -12.89 28.20 -11.36
CA GLN A 383 -12.48 26.81 -11.56
C GLN A 383 -10.96 26.69 -11.46
N LEU A 384 -10.49 25.67 -10.74
CA LEU A 384 -9.07 25.35 -10.67
C LEU A 384 -8.65 24.52 -11.89
N PRO A 385 -7.46 24.77 -12.46
CA PRO A 385 -6.94 23.97 -13.56
C PRO A 385 -6.50 22.61 -13.02
N LEU A 386 -7.17 21.54 -13.47
CA LEU A 386 -6.79 20.16 -13.18
C LEU A 386 -6.47 19.40 -14.47
N PRO A 387 -5.47 18.49 -14.47
CA PRO A 387 -5.32 17.51 -15.52
C PRO A 387 -6.48 16.51 -15.51
N LEU A 388 -6.56 15.63 -16.52
CA LEU A 388 -7.46 14.48 -16.48
C LEU A 388 -7.04 13.52 -15.37
N GLY A 389 -7.93 13.32 -14.41
CA GLY A 389 -7.72 12.40 -13.30
C GLY A 389 -8.72 12.68 -12.19
N SER A 390 -8.32 12.32 -10.98
CA SER A 390 -9.14 12.49 -9.79
C SER A 390 -8.34 13.00 -8.61
N ILE A 391 -9.02 13.76 -7.77
CA ILE A 391 -8.60 14.02 -6.40
C ILE A 391 -8.71 12.70 -5.64
N ILE A 392 -7.60 12.26 -5.06
CA ILE A 392 -7.49 11.00 -4.34
C ILE A 392 -7.16 11.26 -2.87
N GLY A 393 -7.65 10.39 -2.00
CA GLY A 393 -7.45 10.54 -0.55
C GLY A 393 -8.11 11.79 0.01
N SER A 394 -7.61 12.26 1.15
CA SER A 394 -8.18 13.41 1.85
C SER A 394 -7.66 14.74 1.33
N MET A 395 -8.54 15.72 1.20
CA MET A 395 -8.18 17.14 1.10
C MET A 395 -7.94 17.69 2.50
N SER A 396 -6.98 18.61 2.64
CA SER A 396 -6.74 19.36 3.87
C SER A 396 -7.00 20.84 3.68
N GLY A 397 -7.35 21.53 4.78
CA GLY A 397 -7.73 22.93 4.79
C GLY A 397 -9.03 23.09 5.57
N ARG A 398 -8.95 23.67 6.76
CA ARG A 398 -10.12 23.95 7.61
C ARG A 398 -10.66 25.34 7.33
N LYS A 399 -11.83 25.65 7.88
CA LYS A 399 -12.44 26.97 7.79
C LYS A 399 -11.49 28.09 8.25
N GLU A 400 -10.69 27.87 9.29
CA GLU A 400 -9.72 28.86 9.76
C GLU A 400 -8.43 28.94 8.92
N ASP A 401 -8.13 27.91 8.13
CA ASP A 401 -6.89 27.85 7.36
C ASP A 401 -7.01 28.71 6.10
N LYS A 402 -5.90 29.34 5.71
CA LYS A 402 -5.83 30.24 4.54
C LYS A 402 -5.35 29.54 3.26
N GLU A 403 -5.19 28.24 3.34
CA GLU A 403 -4.67 27.40 2.28
C GLU A 403 -5.29 26.01 2.37
N MET A 404 -5.25 25.29 1.25
CA MET A 404 -5.61 23.88 1.20
C MET A 404 -4.55 23.06 0.47
N PHE A 405 -4.51 21.77 0.76
CA PHE A 405 -3.74 20.79 0.00
C PHE A 405 -4.66 19.67 -0.47
N TYR A 406 -4.39 19.15 -1.65
CA TYR A 406 -5.11 17.98 -2.16
C TYR A 406 -4.20 17.13 -3.03
N SER A 407 -4.37 15.82 -2.91
CA SER A 407 -3.67 14.84 -3.73
C SER A 407 -4.49 14.58 -4.99
N PHE A 408 -3.82 14.56 -6.13
CA PHE A 408 -4.40 14.29 -7.44
C PHE A 408 -3.63 13.14 -8.09
N SER A 409 -4.32 12.22 -8.73
CA SER A 409 -3.68 11.18 -9.54
C SER A 409 -4.49 10.86 -10.79
N SER A 410 -3.87 10.09 -11.68
CA SER A 410 -4.51 9.52 -12.86
C SER A 410 -3.88 8.16 -13.13
N PHE A 411 -4.43 7.37 -14.05
CA PHE A 411 -3.91 6.03 -14.31
C PHE A 411 -2.42 6.02 -14.70
N THR A 412 -1.95 7.05 -15.40
CA THR A 412 -0.56 7.18 -15.89
C THR A 412 0.23 8.27 -15.17
N THR A 413 -0.31 8.84 -14.09
CA THR A 413 0.32 9.92 -13.33
C THR A 413 0.35 9.53 -11.85
N PRO A 414 1.54 9.17 -11.30
CA PRO A 414 1.69 8.60 -9.95
C PRO A 414 1.00 9.34 -8.81
N GLY A 415 1.02 10.66 -8.87
CA GLY A 415 0.44 11.52 -7.86
C GLY A 415 1.09 12.90 -7.86
N MET A 416 0.28 13.92 -7.66
CA MET A 416 0.74 15.26 -7.30
C MET A 416 0.01 15.70 -6.05
N ILE A 417 0.70 16.36 -5.14
CA ILE A 417 0.06 17.16 -4.10
C ILE A 417 0.06 18.60 -4.60
N TYR A 418 -1.13 19.18 -4.72
CA TYR A 418 -1.29 20.59 -5.00
C TYR A 418 -1.48 21.38 -3.71
N ARG A 419 -1.04 22.64 -3.72
CA ARG A 419 -1.34 23.65 -2.71
C ARG A 419 -2.16 24.74 -3.38
N PHE A 420 -3.20 25.19 -2.69
CA PHE A 420 -3.95 26.37 -3.10
C PHE A 420 -3.95 27.40 -1.96
N ASP A 421 -3.41 28.57 -2.21
CA ASP A 421 -3.39 29.70 -1.27
C ASP A 421 -4.57 30.62 -1.58
N PHE A 422 -5.50 30.73 -0.64
CA PHE A 422 -6.71 31.52 -0.79
C PHE A 422 -6.49 33.03 -0.60
N THR A 423 -5.38 33.44 -0.01
CA THR A 423 -5.03 34.86 0.16
C THR A 423 -4.53 35.47 -1.15
N THR A 424 -3.74 34.71 -1.91
CA THR A 424 -3.18 35.12 -3.21
C THR A 424 -3.95 34.55 -4.40
N MET A 425 -4.87 33.61 -4.17
CA MET A 425 -5.57 32.83 -5.19
C MET A 425 -4.62 32.05 -6.11
N THR A 426 -3.52 31.53 -5.54
CA THR A 426 -2.45 30.83 -6.27
C THR A 426 -2.63 29.32 -6.17
N HIS A 427 -2.63 28.63 -7.32
CA HIS A 427 -2.61 27.17 -7.44
C HIS A 427 -1.22 26.68 -7.88
N SER A 428 -0.56 25.83 -7.10
CA SER A 428 0.79 25.33 -7.40
C SER A 428 0.98 23.86 -7.03
N VAL A 429 1.92 23.20 -7.72
CA VAL A 429 2.38 21.86 -7.33
C VAL A 429 3.22 22.01 -6.06
N PHE A 430 2.83 21.30 -5.01
CA PHE A 430 3.57 21.23 -3.74
C PHE A 430 4.56 20.06 -3.74
N ARG A 431 4.13 18.88 -4.20
CA ARG A 431 4.98 17.70 -4.38
C ARG A 431 4.59 16.93 -5.62
N GLU A 432 5.58 16.39 -6.31
CA GLU A 432 5.41 15.47 -7.43
C GLU A 432 5.95 14.10 -7.04
N THR A 433 5.13 13.05 -7.24
CA THR A 433 5.55 11.68 -6.99
C THR A 433 6.31 11.12 -8.19
N LYS A 434 7.55 10.67 -7.97
CA LYS A 434 8.37 10.00 -8.98
C LYS A 434 8.44 8.50 -8.69
N VAL A 435 8.13 7.67 -9.68
CA VAL A 435 8.09 6.22 -9.54
C VAL A 435 9.25 5.59 -10.29
N ASN A 436 10.10 4.85 -9.57
CA ASN A 436 11.25 4.18 -10.14
C ASN A 436 10.83 3.05 -11.08
N GLY A 437 11.43 2.98 -12.26
CA GLY A 437 11.16 1.93 -13.25
C GLY A 437 9.84 2.07 -14.02
N LEU A 438 9.08 3.16 -13.81
CA LEU A 438 7.86 3.43 -14.57
C LEU A 438 8.17 4.09 -15.91
N ARG A 439 7.79 3.43 -17.02
CA ARG A 439 7.86 4.00 -18.37
C ARG A 439 6.55 4.70 -18.72
N ALA A 440 6.32 5.89 -18.17
CA ALA A 440 5.11 6.66 -18.47
C ALA A 440 5.02 7.08 -19.95
N ASP A 441 6.16 7.17 -20.65
CA ASP A 441 6.27 7.54 -22.06
C ASP A 441 5.62 6.53 -23.02
N ILE A 442 5.53 5.26 -22.63
CA ILE A 442 4.90 4.22 -23.45
C ILE A 442 3.40 4.06 -23.15
N LEU A 443 2.86 4.71 -22.12
CA LEU A 443 1.48 4.49 -21.67
C LEU A 443 0.51 5.49 -22.31
N LYS A 444 -0.72 5.03 -22.57
CA LYS A 444 -1.86 5.88 -22.96
C LYS A 444 -3.12 5.47 -22.20
N THR A 445 -3.99 6.45 -22.02
CA THR A 445 -5.34 6.28 -21.47
C THR A 445 -6.34 6.86 -22.46
N GLU A 446 -7.40 6.12 -22.75
CA GLU A 446 -8.55 6.59 -23.50
C GLU A 446 -9.84 6.36 -22.72
N GLN A 447 -10.82 7.22 -22.93
CA GLN A 447 -12.17 7.04 -22.43
C GLN A 447 -13.09 6.74 -23.60
N VAL A 448 -13.85 5.66 -23.50
CA VAL A 448 -14.85 5.25 -24.47
C VAL A 448 -16.21 5.15 -23.79
N PHE A 449 -17.28 5.15 -24.59
CA PHE A 449 -18.63 4.85 -24.14
C PHE A 449 -19.17 3.69 -24.97
N TYR A 450 -19.48 2.58 -24.31
CA TYR A 450 -20.12 1.44 -24.95
C TYR A 450 -21.61 1.43 -24.62
N THR A 451 -22.39 0.68 -25.40
CA THR A 451 -23.84 0.54 -25.19
C THR A 451 -24.09 -0.79 -24.50
N SER A 452 -24.76 -0.76 -23.34
CA SER A 452 -25.19 -1.95 -22.61
C SER A 452 -26.40 -2.62 -23.28
N LYS A 453 -26.82 -3.76 -22.74
CA LYS A 453 -27.93 -4.59 -23.26
C LYS A 453 -29.23 -3.82 -23.49
N ASP A 454 -29.54 -2.86 -22.62
CA ASP A 454 -30.78 -2.09 -22.64
C ASP A 454 -30.65 -0.74 -23.39
N GLY A 455 -29.51 -0.48 -24.03
CA GLY A 455 -29.24 0.77 -24.74
C GLY A 455 -28.56 1.85 -23.89
N THR A 456 -28.33 1.62 -22.59
CA THR A 456 -27.63 2.58 -21.72
C THR A 456 -26.19 2.76 -22.18
N ARG A 457 -25.74 4.02 -22.30
CA ARG A 457 -24.32 4.34 -22.56
C ARG A 457 -23.53 4.29 -21.26
N VAL A 458 -22.48 3.48 -21.22
CA VAL A 458 -21.65 3.26 -20.04
C VAL A 458 -20.20 3.69 -20.32
N PRO A 459 -19.57 4.51 -19.46
CA PRO A 459 -18.17 4.88 -19.64
C PRO A 459 -17.23 3.71 -19.32
N MET A 460 -16.11 3.68 -20.04
CA MET A 460 -15.00 2.78 -19.74
C MET A 460 -13.68 3.48 -20.07
N TYR A 461 -12.73 3.41 -19.14
CA TYR A 461 -11.34 3.78 -19.43
C TYR A 461 -10.56 2.57 -19.93
N ILE A 462 -9.66 2.78 -20.90
CA ILE A 462 -8.74 1.75 -21.38
C ILE A 462 -7.32 2.30 -21.28
N ILE A 463 -6.48 1.61 -20.52
CA ILE A 463 -5.08 1.92 -20.28
C ILE A 463 -4.25 0.85 -20.99
N SER A 464 -3.35 1.26 -21.87
CA SER A 464 -2.54 0.35 -22.67
C SER A 464 -1.23 1.00 -23.10
N ARG A 465 -0.34 0.22 -23.73
CA ARG A 465 0.84 0.80 -24.37
C ARG A 465 0.46 1.52 -25.68
N LYS A 466 1.20 2.58 -26.02
CA LYS A 466 1.02 3.35 -27.26
C LYS A 466 1.28 2.51 -28.50
N ASP A 467 2.20 1.56 -28.41
CA ASP A 467 2.59 0.64 -29.49
C ASP A 467 1.66 -0.60 -29.62
N ALA A 468 0.66 -0.74 -28.74
CA ALA A 468 -0.29 -1.84 -28.80
C ALA A 468 -1.14 -1.79 -30.08
N LYS A 469 -1.21 -2.92 -30.79
CA LYS A 469 -1.99 -3.08 -32.02
C LYS A 469 -3.42 -3.52 -31.68
N LEU A 470 -4.42 -2.85 -32.27
CA LEU A 470 -5.83 -3.23 -32.16
C LEU A 470 -6.18 -4.36 -33.15
N ASP A 471 -5.53 -5.51 -32.98
CA ASP A 471 -5.73 -6.72 -33.80
C ASP A 471 -6.49 -7.83 -33.06
N GLY A 472 -6.99 -7.54 -31.85
CA GLY A 472 -7.74 -8.45 -31.00
C GLY A 472 -6.89 -9.33 -30.09
N ASN A 473 -5.56 -9.13 -30.00
CA ASN A 473 -4.68 -10.02 -29.23
C ASN A 473 -4.09 -9.42 -27.95
N ILE A 474 -4.48 -8.20 -27.55
CA ILE A 474 -3.94 -7.59 -26.33
C ILE A 474 -4.46 -8.38 -25.11
N PRO A 475 -3.59 -8.96 -24.25
CA PRO A 475 -4.02 -9.52 -22.98
C PRO A 475 -4.67 -8.42 -22.15
N THR A 476 -5.95 -8.56 -21.83
CA THR A 476 -6.74 -7.48 -21.24
C THR A 476 -7.29 -7.90 -19.89
N LEU A 477 -7.15 -7.04 -18.90
CA LEU A 477 -7.81 -7.13 -17.60
C LEU A 477 -8.97 -6.12 -17.57
N LEU A 478 -10.20 -6.61 -17.49
CA LEU A 478 -11.39 -5.79 -17.30
C LEU A 478 -11.76 -5.75 -15.81
N TYR A 479 -11.77 -4.55 -15.23
CA TYR A 479 -12.06 -4.28 -13.83
C TYR A 479 -13.41 -3.57 -13.66
N GLY A 480 -14.15 -3.92 -12.59
CA GLY A 480 -15.41 -3.28 -12.23
C GLY A 480 -15.82 -3.52 -10.77
N TYR A 481 -16.79 -2.71 -10.30
CA TYR A 481 -17.39 -2.81 -8.97
C TYR A 481 -18.92 -2.83 -9.04
N GLY A 482 -19.57 -1.69 -9.30
CA GLY A 482 -21.01 -1.62 -9.59
C GLY A 482 -21.93 -1.84 -8.38
N GLY A 483 -21.92 -0.93 -7.42
CA GLY A 483 -22.77 -0.98 -6.23
C GLY A 483 -22.45 0.11 -5.22
N PHE A 484 -23.32 0.28 -4.23
CA PHE A 484 -23.11 1.11 -3.03
C PHE A 484 -22.83 2.58 -3.32
N ASN A 485 -23.30 3.11 -4.46
CA ASN A 485 -23.03 4.48 -4.90
C ASN A 485 -21.52 4.81 -5.01
N HIS A 486 -20.68 3.78 -5.12
CA HIS A 486 -19.22 3.93 -5.17
C HIS A 486 -18.75 4.17 -6.60
N SER A 487 -18.16 5.34 -6.85
CA SER A 487 -17.61 5.71 -8.16
C SER A 487 -16.18 5.17 -8.34
N VAL A 488 -15.93 4.44 -9.43
CA VAL A 488 -14.58 3.93 -9.75
C VAL A 488 -13.82 4.96 -10.60
N THR A 489 -13.14 5.89 -9.95
CA THR A 489 -12.49 7.02 -10.64
C THR A 489 -11.04 6.73 -11.06
N PRO A 490 -10.45 7.53 -11.98
CA PRO A 490 -9.04 7.40 -12.36
C PRO A 490 -8.09 7.48 -11.17
N THR A 491 -7.40 6.38 -10.88
CA THR A 491 -6.40 6.29 -9.82
C THR A 491 -5.12 5.60 -10.29
N PHE A 492 -3.99 5.98 -9.71
CA PHE A 492 -2.71 5.36 -10.00
C PHE A 492 -2.58 4.00 -9.28
N ALA A 493 -2.24 2.95 -10.05
CA ALA A 493 -2.02 1.60 -9.52
C ALA A 493 -0.77 0.96 -10.17
N VAL A 494 0.34 0.89 -9.42
CA VAL A 494 1.59 0.29 -9.90
C VAL A 494 1.42 -1.17 -10.34
N THR A 495 0.47 -1.89 -9.75
CA THR A 495 0.16 -3.28 -10.09
C THR A 495 -0.41 -3.40 -11.51
N TRP A 496 -1.33 -2.51 -11.89
CA TRP A 496 -1.88 -2.42 -13.26
C TRP A 496 -0.83 -2.00 -14.26
N LEU A 497 -0.01 -1.01 -13.92
CA LEU A 497 1.05 -0.54 -14.80
C LEU A 497 2.14 -1.59 -15.01
N SER A 498 2.44 -2.41 -14.00
CA SER A 498 3.36 -3.54 -14.14
C SER A 498 2.85 -4.55 -15.17
N PHE A 499 1.55 -4.85 -15.16
CA PHE A 499 0.92 -5.73 -16.15
C PHE A 499 0.99 -5.16 -17.57
N ILE A 500 0.68 -3.87 -17.72
CA ILE A 500 0.73 -3.20 -19.03
C ILE A 500 2.16 -3.12 -19.57
N GLN A 501 3.11 -2.74 -18.72
CA GLN A 501 4.51 -2.57 -19.08
C GLN A 501 5.17 -3.91 -19.41
N HIS A 502 5.13 -4.86 -18.46
CA HIS A 502 5.94 -6.09 -18.52
C HIS A 502 5.23 -7.31 -19.09
N GLN A 503 3.90 -7.33 -19.08
CA GLN A 503 3.11 -8.41 -19.70
C GLN A 503 2.41 -7.97 -20.99
N LYS A 504 2.77 -6.77 -21.49
CA LYS A 504 2.17 -6.10 -22.67
C LYS A 504 0.64 -6.07 -22.63
N GLY A 505 0.08 -5.98 -21.44
CA GLY A 505 -1.37 -6.03 -21.23
C GLY A 505 -2.08 -4.69 -21.49
N ALA A 506 -3.40 -4.72 -21.38
CA ALA A 506 -4.26 -3.55 -21.24
C ALA A 506 -5.17 -3.70 -20.01
N VAL A 507 -5.47 -2.61 -19.33
CA VAL A 507 -6.46 -2.57 -18.26
C VAL A 507 -7.65 -1.74 -18.72
N ALA A 508 -8.84 -2.32 -18.67
CA ALA A 508 -10.09 -1.64 -18.93
C ALA A 508 -10.87 -1.48 -17.62
N VAL A 509 -11.34 -0.28 -17.31
CA VAL A 509 -12.11 0.03 -16.09
C VAL A 509 -13.51 0.43 -16.51
N ALA A 510 -14.49 -0.46 -16.32
CA ALA A 510 -15.88 -0.21 -16.69
C ALA A 510 -16.63 0.43 -15.52
N ASN A 511 -17.08 1.67 -15.73
CA ASN A 511 -17.84 2.45 -14.76
C ASN A 511 -19.32 2.08 -14.81
N ILE A 512 -19.64 0.82 -14.49
CA ILE A 512 -20.98 0.23 -14.61
C ILE A 512 -22.00 0.81 -13.61
N ARG A 513 -23.30 0.60 -13.87
CA ARG A 513 -24.38 1.04 -12.96
C ARG A 513 -24.27 0.42 -11.57
N GLY A 514 -24.99 1.00 -10.61
CA GLY A 514 -24.83 0.70 -9.19
C GLY A 514 -23.73 1.54 -8.52
N GLY A 515 -22.78 2.09 -9.28
CA GLY A 515 -21.87 3.13 -8.79
C GLY A 515 -22.55 4.50 -8.66
N GLY A 516 -21.75 5.52 -8.31
CA GLY A 516 -22.21 6.90 -8.11
C GLY A 516 -21.91 7.87 -9.25
N GLU A 517 -21.38 7.38 -10.37
CA GLU A 517 -20.77 8.20 -11.42
C GLU A 517 -21.72 9.26 -12.02
N TYR A 518 -23.03 8.95 -12.08
CA TYR A 518 -24.07 9.84 -12.62
C TYR A 518 -25.21 10.12 -11.63
N GLY A 519 -24.94 9.94 -10.34
CA GLY A 519 -25.88 10.21 -9.24
C GLY A 519 -26.89 9.10 -9.00
N GLU A 520 -27.77 9.31 -8.02
CA GLU A 520 -28.58 8.23 -7.47
C GLU A 520 -29.59 7.64 -8.45
N GLU A 521 -30.42 8.48 -9.05
CA GLU A 521 -31.58 8.03 -9.83
C GLU A 521 -31.20 7.35 -11.14
N LYS A 522 -30.21 7.90 -11.85
CA LYS A 522 -29.82 7.44 -13.18
C LYS A 522 -28.76 6.34 -13.15
N TRP A 523 -28.00 6.22 -12.06
CA TRP A 523 -26.87 5.29 -11.98
C TRP A 523 -26.99 4.28 -10.84
N TYR A 524 -26.97 4.75 -9.60
CA TYR A 524 -26.95 3.88 -8.42
C TYR A 524 -28.20 3.00 -8.33
N LYS A 525 -29.39 3.61 -8.35
CA LYS A 525 -30.68 2.92 -8.28
C LYS A 525 -30.96 2.04 -9.50
N GLN A 526 -30.20 2.19 -10.60
CA GLN A 526 -30.31 1.34 -11.79
C GLN A 526 -29.44 0.08 -11.73
N GLY A 527 -28.69 -0.13 -10.65
CA GLY A 527 -27.81 -1.29 -10.45
C GLY A 527 -27.87 -1.91 -9.04
N LYS A 528 -29.02 -1.79 -8.36
CA LYS A 528 -29.27 -2.39 -7.04
C LYS A 528 -30.62 -3.10 -6.98
N LEU A 529 -30.84 -3.90 -5.94
CA LEU A 529 -32.07 -4.65 -5.68
C LEU A 529 -32.53 -5.47 -6.91
N ASP A 530 -33.77 -5.30 -7.35
CA ASP A 530 -34.36 -5.95 -8.52
C ASP A 530 -33.63 -5.65 -9.85
N LYS A 531 -32.86 -4.56 -9.88
CA LYS A 531 -32.05 -4.14 -11.03
C LYS A 531 -30.59 -4.54 -10.94
N LYS A 532 -30.18 -5.34 -9.93
CA LYS A 532 -28.78 -5.75 -9.79
C LYS A 532 -28.24 -6.49 -11.02
N GLN A 533 -29.10 -7.17 -11.78
CA GLN A 533 -28.71 -7.81 -13.05
C GLN A 533 -28.14 -6.84 -14.09
N ASN A 534 -28.57 -5.57 -14.09
CA ASN A 534 -28.04 -4.57 -15.00
C ASN A 534 -26.54 -4.35 -14.82
N VAL A 535 -26.02 -4.52 -13.60
CA VAL A 535 -24.60 -4.40 -13.29
C VAL A 535 -23.80 -5.47 -14.04
N PHE A 536 -24.27 -6.72 -13.98
CA PHE A 536 -23.63 -7.84 -14.66
C PHE A 536 -23.77 -7.70 -16.18
N ASP A 537 -24.94 -7.26 -16.66
CA ASP A 537 -25.18 -6.98 -18.07
C ASP A 537 -24.23 -5.88 -18.59
N ASP A 538 -24.10 -4.74 -17.89
CA ASP A 538 -23.16 -3.67 -18.25
C ASP A 538 -21.73 -4.22 -18.40
N PHE A 539 -21.27 -4.98 -17.42
CA PHE A 539 -19.92 -5.52 -17.41
C PHE A 539 -19.65 -6.55 -18.52
N GLN A 540 -20.62 -7.42 -18.81
CA GLN A 540 -20.54 -8.36 -19.94
C GLN A 540 -20.56 -7.62 -21.29
N TRP A 541 -21.25 -6.50 -21.39
CA TRP A 541 -21.25 -5.67 -22.59
C TRP A 541 -19.98 -4.83 -22.74
N ALA A 542 -19.30 -4.48 -21.65
CA ALA A 542 -17.93 -3.94 -21.70
C ALA A 542 -16.97 -4.97 -22.34
N ALA A 543 -17.07 -6.23 -21.92
CA ALA A 543 -16.28 -7.33 -22.50
C ALA A 543 -16.56 -7.49 -24.00
N LYS A 544 -17.84 -7.52 -24.41
CA LYS A 544 -18.23 -7.58 -25.83
C LYS A 544 -17.68 -6.41 -26.63
N TYR A 545 -17.77 -5.18 -26.10
CA TYR A 545 -17.20 -4.00 -26.75
C TYR A 545 -15.70 -4.15 -27.00
N LEU A 546 -14.93 -4.59 -25.99
CA LEU A 546 -13.49 -4.78 -26.12
C LEU A 546 -13.14 -5.82 -27.20
N ILE A 547 -13.94 -6.89 -27.30
CA ILE A 547 -13.77 -7.95 -28.30
C ILE A 547 -14.12 -7.46 -29.70
N GLU A 548 -15.30 -6.83 -29.86
CA GLU A 548 -15.79 -6.33 -31.15
C GLU A 548 -14.89 -5.23 -31.75
N ASN A 549 -14.33 -4.38 -30.90
CA ASN A 549 -13.41 -3.31 -31.30
C ASN A 549 -11.94 -3.74 -31.37
N LYS A 550 -11.68 -5.06 -31.32
CA LYS A 550 -10.35 -5.66 -31.52
C LYS A 550 -9.29 -5.18 -30.54
N TYR A 551 -9.67 -4.84 -29.31
CA TYR A 551 -8.70 -4.72 -28.22
C TYR A 551 -8.19 -6.11 -27.85
N THR A 552 -9.12 -7.04 -27.65
CA THR A 552 -8.85 -8.39 -27.15
C THR A 552 -9.76 -9.42 -27.79
N ASN A 553 -9.71 -10.65 -27.29
CA ASN A 553 -10.60 -11.74 -27.66
C ASN A 553 -10.90 -12.60 -26.41
N PRO A 554 -11.91 -13.49 -26.43
CA PRO A 554 -12.26 -14.29 -25.26
C PRO A 554 -11.11 -15.10 -24.65
N LYS A 555 -10.10 -15.51 -25.44
CA LYS A 555 -8.92 -16.25 -24.93
C LYS A 555 -7.87 -15.35 -24.28
N LYS A 556 -8.01 -14.03 -24.37
CA LYS A 556 -7.06 -13.02 -23.87
C LYS A 556 -7.72 -12.03 -22.89
N LEU A 557 -8.96 -12.28 -22.46
CA LEU A 557 -9.69 -11.41 -21.54
C LEU A 557 -9.79 -12.03 -20.13
N ALA A 558 -9.23 -11.32 -19.15
CA ALA A 558 -9.43 -11.57 -17.73
C ALA A 558 -10.44 -10.55 -17.14
N ILE A 559 -11.23 -10.96 -16.15
CA ILE A 559 -12.06 -10.06 -15.35
C ILE A 559 -11.62 -10.03 -13.88
N ASN A 560 -11.74 -8.87 -13.23
CA ASN A 560 -11.35 -8.70 -11.83
C ASN A 560 -12.27 -7.73 -11.07
N GLY A 561 -12.46 -8.01 -9.79
CA GLY A 561 -13.21 -7.16 -8.87
C GLY A 561 -13.06 -7.63 -7.42
N GLY A 562 -13.18 -6.70 -6.48
CA GLY A 562 -13.07 -6.94 -5.03
C GLY A 562 -14.38 -6.65 -4.29
N SER A 563 -14.69 -7.38 -3.22
CA SER A 563 -15.91 -7.19 -2.41
C SER A 563 -17.18 -7.39 -3.24
N ASN A 564 -18.03 -6.37 -3.43
CA ASN A 564 -19.11 -6.40 -4.42
C ASN A 564 -18.62 -6.63 -5.87
N GLY A 565 -17.40 -6.19 -6.20
CA GLY A 565 -16.72 -6.56 -7.45
C GLY A 565 -16.38 -8.06 -7.53
N GLY A 566 -16.19 -8.74 -6.40
CA GLY A 566 -16.01 -10.19 -6.36
C GLY A 566 -17.32 -10.93 -6.67
N LEU A 567 -18.45 -10.42 -6.17
CA LEU A 567 -19.80 -10.83 -6.58
C LEU A 567 -19.99 -10.67 -8.10
N LEU A 568 -19.66 -9.49 -8.64
CA LEU A 568 -19.70 -9.19 -10.07
C LEU A 568 -18.96 -10.25 -10.91
N VAL A 569 -17.72 -10.57 -10.51
CA VAL A 569 -16.93 -11.61 -11.19
C VAL A 569 -17.64 -12.96 -11.11
N GLY A 570 -18.02 -13.44 -9.92
CA GLY A 570 -18.68 -14.74 -9.75
C GLY A 570 -19.97 -14.87 -10.57
N ALA A 571 -20.81 -13.82 -10.57
CA ALA A 571 -22.05 -13.80 -11.36
C ALA A 571 -21.78 -13.84 -12.87
N CYS A 572 -20.82 -13.05 -13.37
CA CYS A 572 -20.50 -13.02 -14.80
C CYS A 572 -19.89 -14.34 -15.28
N LEU A 573 -19.06 -14.99 -14.45
CA LEU A 573 -18.52 -16.32 -14.75
C LEU A 573 -19.60 -17.38 -14.86
N ASN A 574 -20.63 -17.33 -14.02
CA ASN A 574 -21.76 -18.26 -14.11
C ASN A 574 -22.61 -18.01 -15.36
N GLN A 575 -22.88 -16.73 -15.66
CA GLN A 575 -23.81 -16.31 -16.71
C GLN A 575 -23.22 -16.42 -18.13
N ALA A 576 -21.98 -15.98 -18.32
CA ALA A 576 -21.34 -15.85 -19.63
C ALA A 576 -19.86 -16.29 -19.60
N PRO A 577 -19.55 -17.54 -19.16
CA PRO A 577 -18.17 -18.02 -19.04
C PRO A 577 -17.40 -17.96 -20.37
N GLU A 578 -18.10 -18.05 -21.51
CA GLU A 578 -17.52 -18.03 -22.86
C GLU A 578 -16.90 -16.68 -23.27
N LEU A 579 -17.22 -15.59 -22.57
CA LEU A 579 -16.63 -14.27 -22.85
C LEU A 579 -15.21 -14.12 -22.29
N PHE A 580 -14.81 -14.99 -21.36
CA PHE A 580 -13.63 -14.78 -20.54
C PHE A 580 -12.66 -15.96 -20.62
N ARG A 581 -11.38 -15.67 -20.39
CA ARG A 581 -10.32 -16.67 -20.20
C ARG A 581 -9.97 -16.86 -18.73
N CYS A 582 -10.11 -15.81 -17.94
CA CYS A 582 -9.72 -15.78 -16.54
C CYS A 582 -10.69 -14.90 -15.73
N GLY A 583 -11.03 -15.29 -14.51
CA GLY A 583 -11.74 -14.47 -13.55
C GLY A 583 -11.03 -14.47 -12.21
N VAL A 584 -10.80 -13.29 -11.65
CA VAL A 584 -10.12 -13.09 -10.36
C VAL A 584 -11.07 -12.36 -9.41
N ALA A 585 -11.63 -13.08 -8.45
CA ALA A 585 -12.53 -12.53 -7.45
C ALA A 585 -11.79 -12.33 -6.12
N GLU A 586 -11.74 -11.09 -5.64
CA GLU A 586 -11.10 -10.70 -4.38
C GLU A 586 -12.16 -10.45 -3.31
N VAL A 587 -12.01 -11.06 -2.13
CA VAL A 587 -12.84 -10.85 -0.92
C VAL A 587 -14.35 -10.75 -1.22
N GLY A 588 -14.85 -11.63 -2.10
CA GLY A 588 -16.14 -11.45 -2.76
C GLY A 588 -17.33 -11.99 -1.97
N VAL A 589 -18.48 -11.32 -2.07
CA VAL A 589 -19.76 -11.80 -1.50
C VAL A 589 -20.38 -12.84 -2.44
N MET A 590 -20.21 -14.13 -2.13
CA MET A 590 -20.60 -15.23 -3.05
C MET A 590 -21.91 -15.92 -2.68
N ASP A 591 -22.29 -15.85 -1.41
CA ASP A 591 -23.53 -16.41 -0.88
C ASP A 591 -24.52 -15.28 -0.60
N MET A 592 -25.37 -15.03 -1.59
CA MET A 592 -26.34 -13.94 -1.52
C MET A 592 -27.58 -14.29 -0.70
N LEU A 593 -27.71 -15.54 -0.22
CA LEU A 593 -28.85 -15.95 0.61
C LEU A 593 -28.56 -15.78 2.10
N ARG A 594 -27.28 -15.66 2.48
CA ARG A 594 -26.86 -15.62 3.89
C ARG A 594 -25.95 -14.44 4.25
N PHE A 595 -25.50 -13.63 3.30
CA PHE A 595 -24.58 -12.51 3.57
C PHE A 595 -25.02 -11.63 4.76
N HIS A 596 -26.33 -11.38 4.90
CA HIS A 596 -26.91 -10.50 5.92
C HIS A 596 -26.85 -11.08 7.34
N LYS A 597 -26.48 -12.36 7.49
CA LYS A 597 -26.41 -13.05 8.79
C LYS A 597 -25.05 -12.88 9.48
N PHE A 598 -24.02 -12.40 8.77
CA PHE A 598 -22.65 -12.35 9.27
C PHE A 598 -22.16 -10.91 9.41
N THR A 599 -21.41 -10.65 10.48
CA THR A 599 -20.75 -9.37 10.80
C THR A 599 -21.61 -8.14 10.43
N ILE A 600 -21.13 -7.29 9.52
CA ILE A 600 -21.82 -6.07 9.06
C ILE A 600 -22.63 -6.28 7.78
N GLY A 601 -22.76 -7.53 7.30
CA GLY A 601 -23.44 -7.85 6.05
C GLY A 601 -24.91 -7.40 6.01
N HIS A 602 -25.54 -7.21 7.18
CA HIS A 602 -26.91 -6.67 7.28
C HIS A 602 -27.02 -5.26 6.68
N ALA A 603 -25.98 -4.42 6.72
CA ALA A 603 -26.01 -3.08 6.14
C ALA A 603 -26.15 -3.09 4.61
N TRP A 604 -25.79 -4.21 3.96
CA TRP A 604 -25.79 -4.33 2.49
C TRP A 604 -27.15 -4.71 1.90
N VAL A 605 -28.15 -4.98 2.74
CA VAL A 605 -29.52 -5.26 2.28
C VAL A 605 -30.12 -4.10 1.47
N SER A 606 -29.62 -2.88 1.71
CA SER A 606 -29.91 -1.71 0.88
C SER A 606 -29.64 -1.98 -0.60
N ASP A 607 -28.53 -2.63 -0.95
CA ASP A 607 -28.12 -2.87 -2.33
C ASP A 607 -28.57 -4.20 -2.91
N TYR A 608 -28.72 -5.22 -2.06
CA TYR A 608 -29.00 -6.59 -2.51
C TYR A 608 -30.44 -7.06 -2.23
N GLY A 609 -31.13 -6.45 -1.28
CA GLY A 609 -32.37 -6.96 -0.71
C GLY A 609 -32.09 -7.88 0.48
N ASN A 610 -33.11 -8.15 1.29
CA ASN A 610 -33.02 -9.05 2.44
C ASN A 610 -33.59 -10.44 2.06
N PRO A 611 -32.76 -11.50 1.97
CA PRO A 611 -33.22 -12.85 1.64
C PRO A 611 -34.29 -13.45 2.59
N ASP A 612 -34.47 -12.90 3.79
CA ASP A 612 -35.56 -13.29 4.68
C ASP A 612 -36.93 -12.77 4.19
N LYS A 613 -36.96 -11.88 3.18
CA LYS A 613 -38.15 -11.45 2.44
C LYS A 613 -38.25 -12.22 1.11
N LYS A 614 -39.46 -12.65 0.75
CA LYS A 614 -39.67 -13.56 -0.39
C LYS A 614 -39.27 -12.93 -1.74
N GLU A 615 -39.66 -11.69 -1.97
CA GLU A 615 -39.41 -10.99 -3.23
C GLU A 615 -37.91 -10.75 -3.47
N ASP A 616 -37.21 -10.37 -2.40
CA ASP A 616 -35.76 -10.19 -2.41
C ASP A 616 -35.06 -11.55 -2.60
N PHE A 617 -35.47 -12.59 -1.87
CA PHE A 617 -34.99 -13.96 -2.06
C PHE A 617 -35.09 -14.44 -3.52
N GLU A 618 -36.26 -14.29 -4.14
CA GLU A 618 -36.50 -14.69 -5.53
C GLU A 618 -35.62 -13.90 -6.51
N THR A 619 -35.26 -12.68 -6.17
CA THR A 619 -34.34 -11.83 -6.94
C THR A 619 -32.90 -12.28 -6.77
N VAL A 620 -32.39 -12.34 -5.53
CA VAL A 620 -30.99 -12.67 -5.24
C VAL A 620 -30.63 -14.08 -5.67
N LEU A 621 -31.58 -15.01 -5.61
CA LEU A 621 -31.37 -16.40 -6.00
C LEU A 621 -31.04 -16.54 -7.49
N LYS A 622 -31.46 -15.61 -8.35
CA LYS A 622 -31.19 -15.64 -9.79
C LYS A 622 -29.72 -15.36 -10.13
N TYR A 623 -28.99 -14.68 -9.25
CA TYR A 623 -27.62 -14.26 -9.53
C TYR A 623 -26.60 -14.71 -8.48
N SER A 624 -27.03 -15.21 -7.32
CA SER A 624 -26.13 -15.65 -6.26
C SER A 624 -25.04 -16.58 -6.81
N PRO A 625 -23.74 -16.20 -6.73
CA PRO A 625 -22.67 -16.97 -7.33
C PRO A 625 -22.63 -18.42 -6.86
N LEU A 626 -22.72 -18.65 -5.54
CA LEU A 626 -22.72 -19.99 -4.95
C LEU A 626 -23.84 -20.89 -5.50
N HIS A 627 -25.03 -20.34 -5.72
CA HIS A 627 -26.24 -21.10 -6.05
C HIS A 627 -26.51 -21.21 -7.56
N ASN A 628 -25.72 -20.55 -8.39
CA ASN A 628 -25.86 -20.56 -9.86
C ASN A 628 -24.64 -21.15 -10.57
N ILE A 629 -23.79 -21.90 -9.86
CA ILE A 629 -22.72 -22.68 -10.47
C ILE A 629 -23.35 -23.77 -11.34
N ARG A 630 -22.96 -23.80 -12.61
CA ARG A 630 -23.45 -24.73 -13.62
C ARG A 630 -22.50 -25.92 -13.79
N THR A 631 -23.04 -27.09 -14.13
CA THR A 631 -22.25 -28.31 -14.37
C THR A 631 -22.12 -28.65 -15.86
N ASP A 632 -22.82 -27.93 -16.72
CA ASP A 632 -22.93 -28.17 -18.17
C ASP A 632 -22.07 -27.21 -19.01
N VAL A 633 -21.16 -26.46 -18.38
CA VAL A 633 -20.28 -25.49 -19.04
C VAL A 633 -18.83 -25.65 -18.63
N GLU A 634 -17.92 -25.24 -19.51
CA GLU A 634 -16.52 -25.02 -19.18
C GLU A 634 -16.37 -23.62 -18.59
N TYR A 635 -15.82 -23.54 -17.37
CA TYR A 635 -15.50 -22.26 -16.73
C TYR A 635 -14.12 -21.79 -17.18
N PRO A 636 -13.86 -20.47 -17.30
CA PRO A 636 -12.50 -19.97 -17.46
C PRO A 636 -11.60 -20.34 -16.26
N ALA A 637 -10.32 -19.97 -16.32
CA ALA A 637 -9.47 -20.03 -15.15
C ALA A 637 -10.07 -19.15 -14.04
N VAL A 638 -10.18 -19.66 -12.81
CA VAL A 638 -10.75 -18.90 -11.68
C VAL A 638 -9.75 -18.83 -10.53
N LEU A 639 -9.46 -17.62 -10.07
CA LEU A 639 -8.72 -17.38 -8.83
C LEU A 639 -9.62 -16.66 -7.83
N VAL A 640 -9.77 -17.25 -6.65
CA VAL A 640 -10.49 -16.66 -5.51
C VAL A 640 -9.46 -16.24 -4.45
N LEU A 641 -9.51 -14.98 -4.04
CA LEU A 641 -8.58 -14.38 -3.08
C LEU A 641 -9.35 -13.91 -1.85
N THR A 642 -8.89 -14.23 -0.63
CA THR A 642 -9.47 -13.72 0.62
C THR A 642 -8.41 -13.71 1.74
N GLY A 643 -8.74 -13.20 2.91
CA GLY A 643 -7.88 -13.21 4.10
C GLY A 643 -8.60 -13.84 5.28
N ASP A 644 -7.90 -14.56 6.15
CA ASP A 644 -8.51 -15.28 7.28
C ASP A 644 -9.12 -14.38 8.38
N HIS A 645 -8.75 -13.09 8.42
CA HIS A 645 -9.30 -12.07 9.33
C HIS A 645 -10.19 -11.06 8.59
N ASP A 646 -10.78 -11.43 7.46
CA ASP A 646 -11.74 -10.57 6.74
C ASP A 646 -13.11 -10.59 7.43
N ASP A 647 -13.26 -9.77 8.46
CA ASP A 647 -14.53 -9.56 9.18
C ASP A 647 -15.48 -8.55 8.49
N ARG A 648 -15.09 -8.01 7.33
CA ARG A 648 -16.00 -7.24 6.48
C ARG A 648 -16.81 -8.19 5.60
N VAL A 649 -16.13 -9.01 4.78
CA VAL A 649 -16.72 -10.05 3.95
C VAL A 649 -16.13 -11.39 4.38
N VAL A 650 -16.84 -12.04 5.29
CA VAL A 650 -16.41 -13.29 5.93
C VAL A 650 -15.88 -14.33 4.91
N PRO A 651 -14.72 -14.97 5.16
CA PRO A 651 -14.04 -15.82 4.16
C PRO A 651 -14.87 -17.02 3.70
N LEU A 652 -15.84 -17.46 4.50
CA LEU A 652 -16.81 -18.51 4.16
C LEU A 652 -17.46 -18.29 2.78
N HIS A 653 -17.64 -17.04 2.34
CA HIS A 653 -18.16 -16.75 1.01
C HIS A 653 -17.23 -17.33 -0.07
N SER A 654 -15.95 -17.05 0.04
CA SER A 654 -14.92 -17.54 -0.88
C SER A 654 -14.73 -19.05 -0.77
N LEU A 655 -14.70 -19.58 0.46
CA LEU A 655 -14.45 -21.01 0.71
C LEU A 655 -15.58 -21.90 0.18
N LYS A 656 -16.85 -21.55 0.48
CA LYS A 656 -18.03 -22.30 0.00
C LYS A 656 -18.16 -22.25 -1.51
N TYR A 657 -17.90 -21.08 -2.11
CA TYR A 657 -17.91 -20.92 -3.57
C TYR A 657 -16.84 -21.77 -4.24
N LEU A 658 -15.61 -21.75 -3.70
CA LEU A 658 -14.49 -22.54 -4.23
C LEU A 658 -14.77 -24.05 -4.14
N ALA A 659 -15.23 -24.53 -2.98
CA ALA A 659 -15.56 -25.95 -2.78
C ALA A 659 -16.68 -26.41 -3.74
N THR A 660 -17.71 -25.60 -3.92
CA THR A 660 -18.83 -25.90 -4.83
C THR A 660 -18.39 -25.90 -6.29
N LEU A 661 -17.59 -24.91 -6.69
CA LEU A 661 -17.12 -24.77 -8.06
C LEU A 661 -16.14 -25.89 -8.44
N GLN A 662 -15.18 -26.22 -7.57
CA GLN A 662 -14.26 -27.35 -7.79
C GLN A 662 -14.97 -28.70 -7.82
N HIS A 663 -16.07 -28.86 -7.08
CA HIS A 663 -16.90 -30.06 -7.16
C HIS A 663 -17.68 -30.15 -8.49
N ALA A 664 -18.38 -29.07 -8.85
CA ALA A 664 -19.21 -29.01 -10.05
C ALA A 664 -18.39 -29.10 -11.34
N ALA A 665 -17.23 -28.43 -11.35
CA ALA A 665 -16.34 -28.32 -12.51
C ALA A 665 -15.02 -29.09 -12.30
N ARG A 666 -15.07 -30.26 -11.65
CA ARG A 666 -13.87 -31.06 -11.30
C ARG A 666 -12.97 -31.39 -12.49
N ASN A 667 -13.57 -31.57 -13.67
CA ASN A 667 -12.87 -31.91 -14.91
C ASN A 667 -12.64 -30.69 -15.82
N ASN A 668 -12.79 -29.47 -15.29
CA ASN A 668 -12.61 -28.24 -16.06
C ASN A 668 -11.20 -28.19 -16.67
N PRO A 669 -11.06 -27.82 -17.96
CA PRO A 669 -9.75 -27.74 -18.60
C PRO A 669 -8.87 -26.59 -18.06
N TYR A 670 -9.47 -25.63 -17.35
CA TYR A 670 -8.79 -24.47 -16.78
C TYR A 670 -8.75 -24.53 -15.25
N PRO A 671 -7.68 -24.03 -14.61
CA PRO A 671 -7.48 -24.15 -13.18
C PRO A 671 -8.51 -23.34 -12.38
N ILE A 672 -8.87 -23.84 -11.19
CA ILE A 672 -9.80 -23.20 -10.25
C ILE A 672 -9.12 -23.23 -8.90
N MET A 673 -8.60 -22.08 -8.46
CA MET A 673 -7.67 -21.97 -7.34
C MET A 673 -8.18 -20.98 -6.29
N GLY A 674 -7.79 -21.21 -5.04
CA GLY A 674 -7.99 -20.27 -3.93
C GLY A 674 -6.65 -19.89 -3.29
N ARG A 675 -6.50 -18.62 -2.93
CA ARG A 675 -5.39 -18.12 -2.11
C ARG A 675 -5.98 -17.37 -0.91
N VAL A 676 -5.75 -17.91 0.28
CA VAL A 676 -6.18 -17.34 1.56
C VAL A 676 -4.94 -16.79 2.26
N GLU A 677 -4.86 -15.47 2.38
CA GLU A 677 -3.80 -14.79 3.12
C GLU A 677 -4.04 -14.97 4.63
N THR A 678 -2.98 -15.25 5.40
CA THR A 678 -3.07 -15.31 6.86
C THR A 678 -2.66 -13.99 7.50
N LYS A 679 -3.28 -13.65 8.64
CA LYS A 679 -3.11 -12.36 9.33
C LYS A 679 -3.41 -11.16 8.44
N ALA A 680 -4.46 -11.28 7.63
CA ALA A 680 -4.92 -10.20 6.77
C ALA A 680 -6.44 -10.23 6.68
N GLY A 681 -7.06 -9.04 6.70
CA GLY A 681 -8.49 -8.86 6.49
C GLY A 681 -8.83 -8.24 5.14
N HIS A 682 -9.91 -7.46 5.12
CA HIS A 682 -10.53 -6.96 3.90
C HIS A 682 -9.61 -6.10 3.01
N GLY A 683 -8.65 -5.40 3.62
CA GLY A 683 -7.64 -4.66 2.88
C GLY A 683 -6.81 -3.69 3.72
N ALA A 684 -7.42 -3.04 4.73
CA ALA A 684 -6.69 -2.24 5.71
C ALA A 684 -5.70 -3.13 6.48
N GLY A 685 -4.57 -2.58 6.92
CA GLY A 685 -3.59 -3.34 7.73
C GLY A 685 -2.62 -4.24 6.97
N LYS A 686 -2.87 -4.61 5.70
CA LYS A 686 -1.91 -5.40 4.89
C LYS A 686 -0.59 -4.65 4.72
N SER A 687 0.52 -5.28 5.10
CA SER A 687 1.86 -4.73 4.91
C SER A 687 2.17 -4.53 3.42
N THR A 688 3.05 -3.58 3.09
CA THR A 688 3.55 -3.40 1.71
C THR A 688 4.08 -4.70 1.10
N LYS A 689 4.74 -5.56 1.90
CA LYS A 689 5.22 -6.87 1.45
C LYS A 689 4.08 -7.81 1.04
N GLN A 690 3.05 -7.95 1.88
CA GLN A 690 1.88 -8.78 1.56
C GLN A 690 1.17 -8.28 0.28
N ARG A 691 1.05 -6.96 0.13
CA ARG A 691 0.46 -6.33 -1.07
C ARG A 691 1.25 -6.66 -2.35
N ILE A 692 2.58 -6.67 -2.28
CA ILE A 692 3.44 -7.04 -3.42
C ILE A 692 3.26 -8.52 -3.75
N GLU A 693 3.33 -9.42 -2.76
CA GLU A 693 3.20 -10.87 -2.99
C GLU A 693 1.82 -11.24 -3.55
N GLU A 694 0.74 -10.70 -3.00
CA GLU A 694 -0.63 -10.91 -3.50
C GLU A 694 -0.78 -10.43 -4.96
N ALA A 695 -0.26 -9.24 -5.27
CA ALA A 695 -0.29 -8.72 -6.64
C ALA A 695 0.59 -9.53 -7.59
N THR A 696 1.77 -9.99 -7.15
CA THR A 696 2.62 -10.89 -7.93
C THR A 696 1.88 -12.16 -8.28
N ASP A 697 1.26 -12.80 -7.29
CA ASP A 697 0.51 -14.04 -7.45
C ASP A 697 -0.69 -13.86 -8.38
N LYS A 698 -1.46 -12.78 -8.20
CA LYS A 698 -2.60 -12.43 -9.06
C LYS A 698 -2.18 -12.26 -10.52
N PHE A 699 -1.16 -11.46 -10.80
CA PHE A 699 -0.73 -11.20 -12.18
C PHE A 699 0.10 -12.33 -12.79
N ALA A 700 0.75 -13.18 -11.98
CA ALA A 700 1.31 -14.43 -12.48
C ALA A 700 0.22 -15.41 -12.90
N TYR A 701 -0.88 -15.49 -12.14
CA TYR A 701 -2.03 -16.33 -12.48
C TYR A 701 -2.72 -15.84 -13.76
N ILE A 702 -2.96 -14.53 -13.88
CA ILE A 702 -3.46 -13.90 -15.12
C ILE A 702 -2.49 -14.16 -16.28
N GLY A 703 -1.19 -13.99 -16.07
CA GLY A 703 -0.16 -14.23 -17.08
C GLY A 703 -0.15 -15.67 -17.61
N LEU A 704 -0.32 -16.66 -16.72
CA LEU A 704 -0.50 -18.06 -17.10
C LEU A 704 -1.79 -18.30 -17.89
N ALA A 705 -2.92 -17.77 -17.41
CA ALA A 705 -4.22 -18.02 -18.02
C ALA A 705 -4.35 -17.37 -19.42
N LEU A 706 -3.81 -16.16 -19.56
CA LEU A 706 -3.84 -15.38 -20.79
C LEU A 706 -2.65 -15.65 -21.72
N GLU A 707 -1.67 -16.46 -21.31
CA GLU A 707 -0.44 -16.73 -22.08
C GLU A 707 0.25 -15.42 -22.51
N THR A 708 0.55 -14.56 -21.54
CA THR A 708 1.15 -13.23 -21.78
C THR A 708 2.60 -13.35 -22.22
N GLU A 709 3.02 -12.44 -23.11
CA GLU A 709 4.44 -12.22 -23.41
C GLU A 709 5.10 -11.41 -22.30
N TRP A 710 6.39 -11.65 -22.07
CA TRP A 710 7.19 -10.86 -21.13
C TRP A 710 8.03 -9.81 -21.88
N ASP A 711 8.07 -8.60 -21.34
CA ASP A 711 8.92 -7.50 -21.81
C ASP A 711 9.68 -6.90 -20.62
N ASP A 712 11.02 -6.94 -20.68
CA ASP A 712 11.86 -6.39 -19.61
C ASP A 712 11.84 -4.85 -19.55
N CYS A 713 11.36 -4.20 -20.63
CA CYS A 713 11.26 -2.75 -20.79
C CYS A 713 12.57 -2.05 -20.42
N SER A 714 13.66 -2.43 -21.10
CA SER A 714 14.99 -1.86 -20.84
C SER A 714 15.02 -0.36 -21.14
N GLU A 715 15.78 0.41 -20.36
CA GLU A 715 15.94 1.86 -20.59
C GLU A 715 16.63 2.18 -21.95
N GLN A 716 17.25 1.18 -22.61
CA GLN A 716 17.86 1.33 -23.93
C GLN A 716 16.84 1.49 -25.07
N ASP A 717 15.57 1.16 -24.84
CA ASP A 717 14.50 1.24 -25.85
C ASP A 717 13.82 2.63 -25.92
N ALA A 718 14.44 3.68 -25.35
CA ALA A 718 14.00 5.06 -25.53
C ALA A 718 14.30 5.51 -26.97
N ILE A 719 13.27 5.54 -27.81
CA ILE A 719 13.32 6.05 -29.18
C ILE A 719 13.86 7.49 -29.14
N ALA A 720 15.02 7.68 -29.76
CA ALA A 720 15.62 9.01 -29.96
C ALA A 720 14.67 9.93 -30.74
N PRO A 721 14.57 11.23 -30.40
CA PRO A 721 13.88 12.21 -31.24
C PRO A 721 14.59 12.33 -32.60
N PRO A 722 13.89 12.74 -33.68
CA PRO A 722 14.43 12.71 -35.04
C PRO A 722 15.64 13.64 -35.20
N SER A 723 16.61 13.12 -35.95
CA SER A 723 17.97 13.61 -36.17
C SER A 723 18.11 15.00 -36.77
N SER A 724 19.10 15.76 -36.29
CA SER A 724 19.84 16.76 -37.07
C SER A 724 21.31 16.36 -37.18
N SER A 725 21.90 16.62 -38.34
CA SER A 725 23.11 16.03 -38.95
C SER A 725 24.48 16.54 -38.45
N ASP A 726 25.50 15.74 -38.79
CA ASP A 726 26.93 16.04 -39.02
C ASP A 726 28.00 15.65 -37.96
N ALA A 727 28.55 14.43 -38.16
CA ALA A 727 29.96 13.91 -38.13
C ALA A 727 31.02 14.38 -37.07
N PRO A 728 32.14 13.64 -36.81
CA PRO A 728 32.63 12.37 -37.39
C PRO A 728 33.06 11.25 -36.39
N THR A 729 33.36 10.08 -36.94
CA THR A 729 33.78 8.81 -36.30
C THR A 729 35.23 8.74 -35.82
N SER A 730 35.50 8.11 -34.66
CA SER A 730 36.56 7.11 -34.33
C SER A 730 36.75 6.96 -32.79
N PRO A 731 37.49 5.97 -32.26
CA PRO A 731 37.51 4.53 -32.48
C PRO A 731 37.07 3.73 -31.22
N THR A 732 36.89 2.41 -31.38
CA THR A 732 36.68 1.38 -30.34
C THR A 732 37.43 1.60 -29.01
N SER A 733 36.69 1.64 -27.90
CA SER A 733 37.21 1.41 -26.54
C SER A 733 36.52 0.19 -25.92
N ALA A 734 37.29 -0.56 -25.13
CA ALA A 734 36.86 -1.76 -24.44
C ALA A 734 35.63 -1.52 -23.55
N ALA A 735 34.77 -2.55 -23.43
CA ALA A 735 33.56 -2.49 -22.62
C ALA A 735 33.87 -2.02 -21.19
N GLN A 736 33.31 -0.87 -20.80
CA GLN A 736 33.35 -0.42 -19.41
C GLN A 736 32.43 -1.28 -18.54
N PRO A 737 32.80 -1.56 -17.28
CA PRO A 737 31.93 -2.27 -16.36
C PRO A 737 30.66 -1.45 -16.07
N PRO A 738 29.50 -2.10 -15.86
CA PRO A 738 28.23 -1.40 -15.71
C PRO A 738 28.18 -0.55 -14.44
N SER A 739 27.49 0.60 -14.51
CA SER A 739 27.20 1.52 -13.38
C SER A 739 26.58 0.84 -12.15
N ALA A 740 26.08 -0.38 -12.30
CA ALA A 740 25.44 -1.22 -11.30
C ALA A 740 26.33 -1.64 -10.11
N PHE A 741 27.64 -1.36 -10.11
CA PHE A 741 28.58 -1.73 -9.05
C PHE A 741 29.15 -0.54 -8.26
N ALA A 742 28.91 0.69 -8.68
CA ALA A 742 29.49 1.89 -8.05
C ALA A 742 29.14 1.99 -6.55
N HIS A 743 27.91 1.58 -6.18
CA HIS A 743 27.44 1.53 -4.79
C HIS A 743 28.13 0.48 -3.90
N GLN A 744 28.76 -0.55 -4.49
CA GLN A 744 29.50 -1.55 -3.72
C GLN A 744 30.92 -1.08 -3.38
N ILE A 745 31.49 -0.15 -4.14
CA ILE A 745 32.86 0.37 -3.93
C ILE A 745 32.86 1.61 -3.03
N ALA A 746 31.89 2.52 -3.23
CA ALA A 746 31.91 3.85 -2.61
C ALA A 746 30.96 4.01 -1.41
N GLY A 747 30.22 2.97 -1.02
CA GLY A 747 29.28 2.99 0.11
C GLY A 747 27.86 3.40 -0.29
N HIS A 748 27.11 4.01 0.64
CA HIS A 748 25.65 4.24 0.52
C HIS A 748 25.21 4.89 -0.82
N ALA A 749 24.00 4.56 -1.26
CA ALA A 749 23.53 4.71 -2.65
C ALA A 749 23.30 6.14 -3.18
N GLY A 750 23.81 7.19 -2.53
CA GLY A 750 23.64 8.58 -2.93
C GLY A 750 24.95 9.28 -3.29
N GLY A 751 25.00 9.95 -4.44
CA GLY A 751 26.06 10.92 -4.76
C GLY A 751 27.40 10.38 -5.27
N ILE A 752 27.41 9.19 -5.91
CA ILE A 752 28.63 8.62 -6.49
C ILE A 752 28.72 9.00 -7.98
N THR A 753 29.84 9.59 -8.40
CA THR A 753 30.07 10.00 -9.79
C THR A 753 31.32 9.33 -10.35
N LEU A 754 31.22 8.63 -11.49
CA LEU A 754 32.38 8.16 -12.23
C LEU A 754 32.95 9.31 -13.07
N LEU A 755 34.21 9.64 -12.85
CA LEU A 755 34.89 10.70 -13.57
C LEU A 755 35.42 10.21 -14.93
N PRO A 756 35.62 11.11 -15.90
CA PRO A 756 36.29 10.77 -17.16
C PRO A 756 37.70 10.21 -16.99
N THR A 757 38.34 10.44 -15.84
CA THR A 757 39.64 9.87 -15.46
C THR A 757 39.59 8.39 -15.11
N GLY A 758 38.39 7.81 -14.93
CA GLY A 758 38.20 6.43 -14.43
C GLY A 758 37.99 6.36 -12.92
N HIS A 759 38.28 7.44 -12.18
CA HIS A 759 38.13 7.53 -10.72
C HIS A 759 36.67 7.73 -10.26
N LEU A 760 36.39 7.47 -9.00
CA LEU A 760 35.08 7.65 -8.36
C LEU A 760 35.08 8.84 -7.42
N GLN A 761 34.05 9.69 -7.49
CA GLN A 761 33.75 10.71 -6.49
C GLN A 761 32.64 10.24 -5.56
N LYS A 762 32.79 10.46 -4.25
CA LYS A 762 31.74 10.21 -3.24
C LYS A 762 31.77 11.25 -2.13
N ALA A 763 30.61 11.53 -1.53
CA ALA A 763 30.56 12.28 -0.28
C ALA A 763 31.26 11.48 0.84
N ALA A 764 32.08 12.16 1.65
CA ALA A 764 32.76 11.57 2.79
C ALA A 764 32.45 12.34 4.06
N VAL A 765 32.18 11.60 5.15
CA VAL A 765 32.11 12.21 6.48
C VAL A 765 33.50 12.65 6.92
N PRO A 766 33.65 13.66 7.80
CA PRO A 766 34.96 14.20 8.20
C PRO A 766 35.96 13.14 8.67
N ARG A 767 35.49 12.09 9.35
CA ARG A 767 36.33 10.97 9.82
C ARG A 767 36.87 10.11 8.67
N GLU A 768 36.05 9.82 7.67
CA GLU A 768 36.45 9.04 6.49
C GLU A 768 37.45 9.83 5.64
N LEU A 769 37.21 11.13 5.44
CA LEU A 769 38.16 12.02 4.80
C LEU A 769 39.50 12.05 5.54
N LYS A 770 39.46 12.24 6.86
CA LYS A 770 40.66 12.26 7.70
C LYS A 770 41.43 10.95 7.60
N PHE A 771 40.75 9.79 7.60
CA PHE A 771 41.38 8.49 7.43
C PHE A 771 42.17 8.41 6.11
N TYR A 772 41.58 8.82 4.99
CA TYR A 772 42.27 8.81 3.69
C TYR A 772 43.46 9.76 3.64
N GLN A 773 43.38 10.91 4.32
CA GLN A 773 44.48 11.87 4.45
C GLN A 773 45.62 11.31 5.31
N ASP A 774 45.32 10.77 6.49
CA ASP A 774 46.29 10.19 7.42
C ASP A 774 46.98 8.96 6.79
N ALA A 775 46.23 8.14 6.03
CA ALA A 775 46.78 7.00 5.31
C ALA A 775 47.83 7.39 4.25
N GLN A 776 47.93 8.68 3.87
CA GLN A 776 48.98 9.19 2.97
C GLN A 776 50.35 9.34 3.65
N ASP A 777 50.46 9.19 4.97
CA ASP A 777 51.75 9.12 5.66
C ASP A 777 52.55 7.86 5.23
N PRO A 778 53.83 8.00 4.81
CA PRO A 778 54.66 6.86 4.40
C PRO A 778 54.77 5.72 5.42
N SER A 779 54.58 6.00 6.71
CA SER A 779 54.57 5.00 7.78
C SER A 779 53.41 3.99 7.66
N HIS A 780 52.33 4.36 6.97
CA HIS A 780 51.14 3.51 6.69
C HIS A 780 51.16 2.88 5.29
N SER A 781 52.33 2.76 4.67
CA SER A 781 52.48 2.26 3.30
C SER A 781 51.98 0.83 3.09
N LYS A 782 51.98 -0.02 4.13
CA LYS A 782 51.47 -1.40 4.02
C LYS A 782 49.94 -1.43 4.01
N LEU A 783 49.28 -0.66 4.88
CA LEU A 783 47.82 -0.51 4.84
C LEU A 783 47.34 0.18 3.57
N ARG A 784 48.11 1.14 3.03
CA ARG A 784 47.76 1.83 1.78
C ARG A 784 47.62 0.87 0.60
N ALA A 785 48.34 -0.24 0.59
CA ALA A 785 48.22 -1.26 -0.46
C ALA A 785 46.84 -1.95 -0.47
N PHE A 786 46.08 -1.87 0.63
CA PHE A 786 44.79 -2.52 0.82
C PHE A 786 43.59 -1.57 0.75
N ILE A 787 43.78 -0.25 0.56
CA ILE A 787 42.68 0.72 0.45
C ILE A 787 42.66 1.33 -0.96
N PRO A 788 41.52 1.84 -1.46
CA PRO A 788 41.48 2.58 -2.73
C PRO A 788 42.48 3.75 -2.71
N GLY A 789 43.18 3.95 -3.84
CA GLY A 789 43.97 5.17 -4.03
C GLY A 789 43.12 6.43 -3.78
N TYR A 790 43.69 7.43 -3.08
CA TYR A 790 43.04 8.70 -2.78
C TYR A 790 43.66 9.81 -3.63
N TYR A 791 42.83 10.51 -4.40
CA TYR A 791 43.26 11.48 -5.41
C TYR A 791 42.91 12.93 -5.05
N GLY A 792 42.14 13.16 -4.00
CA GLY A 792 41.86 14.51 -3.49
C GLY A 792 40.48 14.64 -2.86
N VAL A 793 40.17 15.86 -2.45
CA VAL A 793 38.88 16.26 -1.91
C VAL A 793 38.43 17.59 -2.51
N GLU A 794 37.14 17.70 -2.79
CA GLU A 794 36.46 18.90 -3.26
C GLU A 794 35.35 19.28 -2.26
N SER A 795 35.29 20.55 -1.87
CA SER A 795 34.16 21.10 -1.12
C SER A 795 33.04 21.50 -2.07
N LYS A 796 31.81 20.98 -1.88
CA LYS A 796 30.61 21.47 -2.57
C LYS A 796 29.57 21.95 -1.57
N VAL A 797 28.92 23.06 -1.89
CA VAL A 797 27.77 23.54 -1.13
C VAL A 797 26.53 22.83 -1.66
N GLY A 798 25.86 22.07 -0.82
CA GLY A 798 24.59 21.40 -1.14
C GLY A 798 23.45 22.38 -1.35
N GLU A 799 22.34 21.91 -1.92
CA GLU A 799 21.12 22.72 -2.12
C GLU A 799 20.51 23.21 -0.79
N ASP A 800 20.91 22.62 0.35
CA ASP A 800 20.56 23.00 1.71
C ASP A 800 21.53 24.03 2.34
N GLY A 801 22.51 24.52 1.57
CA GLY A 801 23.52 25.48 2.03
C GLY A 801 24.63 24.88 2.90
N LYS A 802 24.64 23.56 3.14
CA LYS A 802 25.69 22.90 3.93
C LYS A 802 26.86 22.51 3.03
N GLU A 803 28.07 22.65 3.55
CA GLU A 803 29.29 22.22 2.87
C GLU A 803 29.47 20.70 3.02
N VAL A 804 29.50 19.99 1.89
CA VAL A 804 29.74 18.55 1.79
C VAL A 804 31.13 18.33 1.19
N GLN A 805 31.92 17.49 1.85
CA GLN A 805 33.24 17.08 1.36
C GLN A 805 33.07 15.89 0.41
N ILE A 806 33.60 16.01 -0.81
CA ILE A 806 33.57 14.97 -1.83
C ILE A 806 34.99 14.47 -2.08
N ILE A 807 35.27 13.21 -1.78
CA ILE A 807 36.57 12.59 -2.04
C ILE A 807 36.59 11.94 -3.41
N GLU A 808 37.75 11.99 -4.06
CA GLU A 808 38.06 11.27 -5.29
C GLU A 808 38.95 10.06 -4.96
N ILE A 809 38.49 8.86 -5.34
CA ILE A 809 39.14 7.59 -5.02
C ILE A 809 39.22 6.64 -6.22
N GLU A 810 40.11 5.66 -6.14
CA GLU A 810 40.33 4.63 -7.16
C GLU A 810 39.06 3.81 -7.44
N ASN A 811 38.80 3.54 -8.72
CA ASN A 811 37.78 2.59 -9.13
C ASN A 811 38.35 1.17 -9.16
N LEU A 812 38.17 0.43 -8.06
CA LEU A 812 38.69 -0.93 -7.91
C LEU A 812 38.19 -1.91 -8.99
N LEU A 813 37.07 -1.62 -9.65
CA LEU A 813 36.47 -2.52 -10.62
C LEU A 813 36.85 -2.24 -12.09
N GLU A 814 37.55 -1.14 -12.36
CA GLU A 814 37.87 -0.70 -13.73
C GLU A 814 38.63 -1.77 -14.54
N LYS A 815 39.47 -2.55 -13.86
CA LYS A 815 40.29 -3.60 -14.48
C LYS A 815 39.57 -4.92 -14.76
N TYR A 816 38.31 -5.07 -14.34
CA TYR A 816 37.55 -6.31 -14.49
C TYR A 816 36.46 -6.17 -15.56
N SER A 817 36.30 -7.20 -16.39
CA SER A 817 35.27 -7.27 -17.43
C SER A 817 33.89 -7.59 -16.82
N LYS A 818 33.84 -8.65 -16.00
CA LYS A 818 32.64 -9.12 -15.29
C LYS A 818 32.99 -9.40 -13.81
N PRO A 819 33.18 -8.36 -12.99
CA PRO A 819 33.60 -8.52 -11.61
C PRO A 819 32.52 -9.21 -10.77
N SER A 820 32.89 -10.28 -10.08
CA SER A 820 32.17 -10.75 -8.90
C SER A 820 32.69 -9.98 -7.69
N VAL A 821 31.78 -9.52 -6.83
CA VAL A 821 32.09 -8.66 -5.68
C VAL A 821 31.29 -9.09 -4.46
N MET A 822 31.96 -9.29 -3.32
CA MET A 822 31.32 -9.50 -2.01
C MET A 822 31.79 -8.44 -1.02
N ASP A 823 30.84 -7.78 -0.35
CA ASP A 823 31.06 -6.82 0.71
C ASP A 823 30.91 -7.51 2.07
N VAL A 824 32.02 -7.65 2.80
CA VAL A 824 32.06 -8.22 4.14
C VAL A 824 32.38 -7.13 5.15
N LYS A 825 31.44 -6.82 6.05
CA LYS A 825 31.72 -5.91 7.16
C LYS A 825 32.58 -6.63 8.20
N ILE A 826 33.68 -6.02 8.60
CA ILE A 826 34.63 -6.50 9.61
C ILE A 826 34.48 -5.65 10.88
N GLY A 827 34.65 -6.28 12.05
CA GLY A 827 34.59 -5.65 13.36
C GLY A 827 33.34 -6.03 14.18
N THR A 828 33.50 -6.06 15.50
CA THR A 828 32.43 -6.35 16.47
C THR A 828 31.69 -5.10 16.96
N ARG A 829 32.26 -3.91 16.71
CA ARG A 829 31.76 -2.62 17.22
C ARG A 829 31.34 -1.71 16.07
N LEU A 830 30.05 -1.41 15.98
CA LEU A 830 29.47 -0.65 14.85
C LEU A 830 29.35 0.87 15.10
N TRP A 831 30.13 1.43 16.04
CA TRP A 831 30.05 2.84 16.40
C TRP A 831 31.42 3.42 16.76
N SER A 832 31.59 4.72 16.53
CA SER A 832 32.79 5.50 16.88
C SER A 832 32.84 5.90 18.35
N ASP A 833 33.99 6.40 18.82
CA ASP A 833 34.17 6.85 20.21
C ASP A 833 33.36 8.07 20.60
N ASP A 834 33.02 8.94 19.65
CA ASP A 834 32.16 10.10 19.86
C ASP A 834 30.66 9.81 19.70
N ALA A 835 30.28 8.56 19.46
CA ALA A 835 28.87 8.21 19.29
C ALA A 835 28.08 8.54 20.57
N SER A 836 26.92 9.19 20.40
CA SER A 836 25.98 9.45 21.51
C SER A 836 25.53 8.16 22.18
N GLU A 837 25.11 8.22 23.44
CA GLU A 837 24.69 7.04 24.20
C GLU A 837 23.58 6.24 23.49
N ASP A 838 22.60 6.93 22.90
CA ASP A 838 21.53 6.30 22.11
C ASP A 838 22.06 5.62 20.84
N LYS A 839 23.02 6.25 20.15
CA LYS A 839 23.67 5.66 18.98
C LYS A 839 24.46 4.41 19.38
N ARG A 840 25.16 4.44 20.52
CA ARG A 840 25.89 3.29 21.05
C ARG A 840 24.94 2.12 21.35
N LYS A 841 23.88 2.34 22.13
CA LYS A 841 22.88 1.30 22.46
C LYS A 841 22.26 0.68 21.20
N ARG A 842 21.86 1.51 20.24
CA ARG A 842 21.29 1.03 18.97
C ARG A 842 22.27 0.20 18.14
N MET A 843 23.53 0.65 18.03
CA MET A 843 24.54 -0.04 17.25
C MET A 843 25.08 -1.30 17.94
N GLU A 844 25.06 -1.33 19.28
CA GLU A 844 25.35 -2.53 20.07
C GLU A 844 24.28 -3.60 19.86
N GLU A 845 23.00 -3.23 19.94
CA GLU A 845 21.90 -4.16 19.65
C GLU A 845 21.99 -4.68 18.21
N GLN A 846 22.27 -3.79 17.25
CA GLN A 846 22.47 -4.19 15.85
C GLN A 846 23.66 -5.15 15.69
N ALA A 847 24.74 -4.98 16.45
CA ALA A 847 25.84 -5.92 16.42
C ALA A 847 25.38 -7.30 16.91
N ARG A 848 24.65 -7.36 18.04
CA ARG A 848 24.20 -8.60 18.70
C ARG A 848 23.25 -9.44 17.86
N VAL A 849 22.36 -8.81 17.10
CA VAL A 849 21.40 -9.51 16.23
C VAL A 849 21.99 -9.88 14.85
N THR A 850 23.30 -9.65 14.64
CA THR A 850 24.01 -10.05 13.41
C THR A 850 25.24 -10.88 13.77
N THR A 851 25.83 -11.53 12.78
CA THR A 851 27.07 -12.29 12.99
C THR A 851 28.25 -11.40 13.41
N SER A 852 28.18 -10.07 13.24
CA SER A 852 29.24 -9.15 13.63
C SER A 852 29.66 -9.27 15.09
N PHE A 853 28.72 -9.44 16.03
CA PHE A 853 29.06 -9.52 17.46
C PHE A 853 29.82 -10.81 17.80
N GLU A 854 29.37 -11.95 17.28
CA GLU A 854 29.92 -13.27 17.61
C GLU A 854 31.18 -13.62 16.81
N THR A 855 31.21 -13.26 15.52
CA THR A 855 32.27 -13.69 14.60
C THR A 855 33.19 -12.55 14.17
N GLY A 856 32.87 -11.30 14.51
CA GLY A 856 33.59 -10.13 14.02
C GLY A 856 33.41 -9.87 12.52
N LEU A 857 32.52 -10.59 11.82
CA LEU A 857 32.24 -10.35 10.40
C LEU A 857 30.78 -10.59 10.03
N ARG A 858 30.28 -9.89 9.00
CA ARG A 858 28.99 -10.18 8.36
C ARG A 858 29.03 -9.89 6.87
N ILE A 859 28.24 -10.62 6.10
CA ILE A 859 28.04 -10.33 4.67
C ILE A 859 27.04 -9.16 4.55
N CYS A 860 27.43 -8.08 3.89
CA CYS A 860 26.55 -6.94 3.59
C CYS A 860 25.87 -7.06 2.22
N GLY A 861 26.41 -7.90 1.36
CA GLY A 861 25.82 -8.24 0.06
C GLY A 861 26.90 -8.77 -0.88
N MET A 862 26.48 -9.45 -1.93
CA MET A 862 27.37 -9.91 -2.99
C MET A 862 26.68 -9.93 -4.34
N LYS A 863 27.46 -9.74 -5.40
CA LYS A 863 27.08 -9.93 -6.79
C LYS A 863 28.07 -10.89 -7.41
N VAL A 864 27.60 -12.03 -7.89
CA VAL A 864 28.43 -13.10 -8.45
C VAL A 864 28.07 -13.27 -9.91
N TYR A 865 29.05 -13.14 -10.80
CA TYR A 865 28.83 -13.38 -12.22
C TYR A 865 28.77 -14.87 -12.51
N ASP A 866 27.74 -15.30 -13.22
CA ASP A 866 27.57 -16.67 -13.68
C ASP A 866 27.96 -16.77 -15.16
N PRO A 867 29.11 -17.39 -15.48
CA PRO A 867 29.55 -17.54 -16.86
C PRO A 867 28.66 -18.49 -17.68
N THR A 868 27.85 -19.33 -17.03
CA THR A 868 26.94 -20.28 -17.72
C THR A 868 25.67 -19.61 -18.23
N THR A 869 25.15 -18.65 -17.45
CA THR A 869 23.93 -17.91 -17.80
C THR A 869 24.21 -16.50 -18.32
N SER A 870 25.46 -16.04 -18.26
CA SER A 870 25.88 -14.66 -18.59
C SER A 870 25.14 -13.59 -17.77
N ASN A 871 24.72 -13.92 -16.55
CA ASN A 871 23.96 -13.05 -15.66
C ASN A 871 24.64 -12.92 -14.28
N TYR A 872 24.19 -11.97 -13.46
CA TYR A 872 24.63 -11.82 -12.07
C TYR A 872 23.62 -12.40 -11.08
N LYS A 873 24.08 -13.25 -10.16
CA LYS A 873 23.34 -13.59 -8.94
C LYS A 873 23.62 -12.53 -7.88
N THR A 874 22.58 -11.95 -7.29
CA THR A 874 22.73 -10.91 -6.26
C THR A 874 22.16 -11.40 -4.93
N HIS A 875 22.93 -11.24 -3.86
CA HIS A 875 22.48 -11.39 -2.50
C HIS A 875 22.59 -10.04 -1.80
N ASP A 876 21.53 -9.62 -1.12
CA ASP A 876 21.43 -8.32 -0.48
C ASP A 876 21.78 -8.39 1.02
N ARG A 877 21.54 -7.27 1.73
CA ARG A 877 21.75 -7.17 3.17
C ARG A 877 20.81 -8.09 3.98
N VAL A 878 19.66 -8.48 3.42
CA VAL A 878 18.71 -9.37 4.08
C VAL A 878 19.26 -10.79 4.11
N PHE A 879 19.83 -11.25 2.99
CA PHE A 879 20.55 -12.53 2.94
C PHE A 879 21.65 -12.57 4.01
N GLY A 880 22.51 -11.55 4.06
CA GLY A 880 23.59 -11.51 5.04
C GLY A 880 23.12 -11.48 6.51
N ARG A 881 21.96 -10.86 6.78
CA ARG A 881 21.32 -10.86 8.11
C ARG A 881 20.62 -12.18 8.46
N SER A 882 20.28 -13.01 7.47
CA SER A 882 19.69 -14.33 7.71
C SER A 882 20.71 -15.38 8.13
N LEU A 883 22.01 -15.10 7.93
CA LEU A 883 23.08 -16.00 8.33
C LEU A 883 23.33 -15.92 9.84
N THR A 884 23.63 -17.07 10.44
CA THR A 884 24.08 -17.20 11.82
C THR A 884 25.59 -17.47 11.83
N ALA A 885 26.23 -17.45 13.00
CA ALA A 885 27.63 -17.84 13.11
C ALA A 885 27.90 -19.25 12.53
N GLU A 886 26.92 -20.15 12.63
CA GLU A 886 27.00 -21.51 12.09
C GLU A 886 26.86 -21.56 10.58
N THR A 887 25.99 -20.74 9.96
CA THR A 887 25.72 -20.78 8.52
C THR A 887 26.54 -19.77 7.70
N LEU A 888 27.32 -18.90 8.35
CA LEU A 888 28.12 -17.87 7.69
C LEU A 888 29.13 -18.44 6.67
N HIS A 889 29.73 -19.60 6.98
CA HIS A 889 30.63 -20.30 6.07
C HIS A 889 29.94 -20.73 4.76
N THR A 890 28.65 -21.07 4.81
CA THR A 890 27.85 -21.41 3.63
C THR A 890 27.63 -20.18 2.75
N GLY A 891 27.37 -19.02 3.36
CA GLY A 891 27.27 -17.75 2.62
C GLY A 891 28.56 -17.35 1.91
N ILE A 892 29.72 -17.55 2.56
CA ILE A 892 31.03 -17.34 1.93
C ILE A 892 31.27 -18.35 0.81
N ARG A 893 30.85 -19.61 0.98
CA ARG A 893 30.95 -20.63 -0.08
C ARG A 893 30.09 -20.29 -1.30
N GLU A 894 28.88 -19.80 -1.08
CA GLU A 894 27.97 -19.38 -2.16
C GLU A 894 28.58 -18.32 -3.07
N TYR A 895 29.44 -17.46 -2.52
CA TYR A 895 30.17 -16.45 -3.31
C TYR A 895 31.08 -17.07 -4.38
N PHE A 896 31.64 -18.25 -4.10
CA PHE A 896 32.61 -18.93 -4.97
C PHE A 896 32.00 -20.12 -5.74
N ALA A 897 30.71 -20.43 -5.55
CA ALA A 897 30.04 -21.58 -6.13
C ALA A 897 29.29 -21.25 -7.43
N LEU A 898 29.16 -22.24 -8.33
CA LEU A 898 28.29 -22.11 -9.50
C LEU A 898 26.81 -22.11 -9.06
N PRO A 899 26.00 -21.12 -9.49
CA PRO A 899 24.60 -20.99 -9.04
C PRO A 899 23.68 -22.17 -9.37
N SER A 900 24.08 -23.04 -10.31
CA SER A 900 23.28 -24.15 -10.86
C SER A 900 23.72 -25.54 -10.38
N SER A 901 24.70 -25.66 -9.48
CA SER A 901 25.23 -26.94 -9.00
C SER A 901 25.32 -27.03 -7.48
N ASP A 902 24.91 -28.17 -6.91
CA ASP A 902 24.86 -28.40 -5.46
C ASP A 902 26.22 -28.69 -4.79
N SER A 903 27.37 -28.32 -5.38
CA SER A 903 28.67 -28.42 -4.66
C SER A 903 29.94 -27.89 -5.34
N SER A 904 29.97 -27.64 -6.65
CA SER A 904 31.22 -27.24 -7.34
C SER A 904 31.47 -25.74 -7.34
N LEU A 905 32.71 -25.36 -6.99
CA LEU A 905 33.22 -24.00 -7.13
C LEU A 905 33.33 -23.59 -8.60
N VAL A 906 33.22 -22.29 -8.87
CA VAL A 906 33.52 -21.74 -10.21
C VAL A 906 35.00 -22.00 -10.52
N PRO A 907 35.39 -22.46 -11.73
CA PRO A 907 36.79 -22.74 -12.05
C PRO A 907 37.75 -21.57 -11.79
N SER A 908 37.37 -20.34 -12.15
CA SER A 908 38.09 -19.10 -11.79
C SER A 908 38.16 -18.85 -10.29
N ALA A 909 37.08 -19.16 -9.54
CA ALA A 909 37.04 -19.04 -8.09
C ALA A 909 38.04 -19.99 -7.40
N SER A 910 38.10 -21.26 -7.80
CA SER A 910 39.06 -22.23 -7.25
C SER A 910 40.52 -21.81 -7.46
N GLN A 911 40.83 -21.13 -8.56
CA GLN A 911 42.18 -20.65 -8.85
C GLN A 911 42.55 -19.41 -8.03
N ILE A 912 41.57 -18.62 -7.59
CA ILE A 912 41.82 -17.34 -6.90
C ILE A 912 41.71 -17.41 -5.38
N ILE A 913 41.01 -18.39 -4.81
CA ILE A 913 40.90 -18.56 -3.34
C ILE A 913 42.28 -18.53 -2.65
N PRO A 914 43.35 -19.19 -3.16
CA PRO A 914 44.69 -19.08 -2.55
C PRO A 914 45.25 -17.65 -2.52
N GLN A 915 44.98 -16.84 -3.55
CA GLN A 915 45.39 -15.43 -3.60
C GLN A 915 44.57 -14.59 -2.61
N ILE A 916 43.25 -14.75 -2.57
CA ILE A 916 42.37 -14.06 -1.62
C ILE A 916 42.77 -14.42 -0.18
N LEU A 917 43.09 -15.69 0.09
CA LEU A 917 43.59 -16.14 1.38
C LEU A 917 44.94 -15.49 1.73
N SER A 918 45.84 -15.33 0.75
CA SER A 918 47.10 -14.59 0.94
C SER A 918 46.84 -13.12 1.29
N ASP A 919 45.94 -12.45 0.57
CA ASP A 919 45.58 -11.05 0.82
C ASP A 919 44.96 -10.87 2.22
N VAL A 920 44.05 -11.75 2.65
CA VAL A 920 43.48 -11.72 4.00
C VAL A 920 44.55 -11.95 5.07
N ASN A 921 45.51 -12.85 4.83
CA ASN A 921 46.63 -13.08 5.75
C ASN A 921 47.54 -11.86 5.89
N GLU A 922 47.88 -11.22 4.78
CA GLU A 922 48.71 -10.02 4.79
C GLU A 922 47.96 -8.84 5.43
N LEU A 923 46.68 -8.66 5.11
CA LEU A 923 45.83 -7.66 5.73
C LEU A 923 45.74 -7.87 7.25
N LEU A 924 45.58 -9.11 7.71
CA LEU A 924 45.60 -9.44 9.14
C LEU A 924 46.93 -9.04 9.80
N ASN A 925 48.08 -9.24 9.14
CA ASN A 925 49.38 -8.80 9.65
C ASN A 925 49.48 -7.27 9.71
N VAL A 926 48.93 -6.56 8.71
CA VAL A 926 48.90 -5.10 8.66
C VAL A 926 48.05 -4.55 9.81
N VAL A 927 46.82 -5.03 9.98
CA VAL A 927 45.92 -4.59 11.08
C VAL A 927 46.51 -4.89 12.46
N ASN A 928 47.34 -5.93 12.59
CA ASN A 928 48.04 -6.26 13.83
C ASN A 928 49.31 -5.43 14.10
N SER A 929 49.90 -4.80 13.09
CA SER A 929 51.20 -4.12 13.20
C SER A 929 51.16 -2.61 13.02
N GLU A 930 50.11 -2.08 12.40
CA GLU A 930 49.91 -0.64 12.28
C GLU A 930 49.03 -0.10 13.42
N ASN A 931 49.28 1.15 13.84
CA ASN A 931 48.51 1.88 14.85
C ASN A 931 47.16 2.35 14.30
N VAL A 932 46.35 1.43 13.80
CA VAL A 932 45.05 1.71 13.18
C VAL A 932 43.93 1.04 13.95
N ARG A 933 42.98 1.85 14.40
CA ARG A 933 41.76 1.39 15.06
C ARG A 933 40.67 1.24 14.01
N MET A 934 40.15 0.03 13.83
CA MET A 934 39.09 -0.29 12.86
C MET A 934 37.89 -0.91 13.58
N TYR A 935 37.08 -0.10 14.25
CA TYR A 935 35.89 -0.61 14.93
C TYR A 935 34.97 -1.33 13.96
N THR A 936 34.78 -0.73 12.78
CA THR A 936 34.18 -1.41 11.66
C THR A 936 34.60 -0.80 10.31
N SER A 937 34.88 -1.66 9.35
CA SER A 937 35.16 -1.34 7.94
C SER A 937 34.62 -2.46 7.05
N SER A 938 34.60 -2.26 5.73
CA SER A 938 34.15 -3.28 4.78
C SER A 938 35.35 -3.84 4.02
N ALA A 939 35.53 -5.16 4.02
CA ALA A 939 36.44 -5.88 3.16
C ALA A 939 35.70 -6.32 1.90
N LEU A 940 36.02 -5.70 0.76
CA LEU A 940 35.59 -6.13 -0.55
C LEU A 940 36.47 -7.28 -1.04
N ILE A 941 35.85 -8.40 -1.37
CA ILE A 941 36.50 -9.51 -2.05
C ILE A 941 36.04 -9.47 -3.51
N ILE A 942 36.98 -9.31 -4.44
CA ILE A 942 36.69 -9.09 -5.87
C ILE A 942 37.40 -10.15 -6.69
N TYR A 943 36.74 -10.71 -7.71
CA TYR A 943 37.42 -11.54 -8.71
C TYR A 943 36.77 -11.43 -10.11
N GLU A 944 37.54 -11.74 -11.15
CA GLU A 944 37.03 -11.81 -12.53
C GLU A 944 36.15 -13.05 -12.71
N GLY A 945 34.84 -12.85 -12.94
CA GLY A 945 33.91 -13.94 -13.18
C GLY A 945 33.86 -14.41 -14.64
N ASP A 946 34.32 -13.60 -15.60
CA ASP A 946 34.38 -14.01 -17.00
C ASP A 946 35.57 -14.93 -17.26
N GLU A 947 35.26 -16.20 -17.51
CA GLU A 947 36.24 -17.25 -17.79
C GLU A 947 37.05 -17.03 -19.09
N ASN A 948 36.67 -16.04 -19.91
CA ASN A 948 37.34 -15.68 -21.15
C ASN A 948 38.05 -14.32 -21.08
N ALA A 949 37.94 -13.59 -19.98
CA ALA A 949 38.57 -12.28 -19.85
C ALA A 949 40.10 -12.38 -19.70
N PRO A 950 40.87 -11.40 -20.20
CA PRO A 950 42.32 -11.33 -19.98
C PRO A 950 42.73 -11.27 -18.50
N THR A 951 41.81 -10.90 -17.63
CA THR A 951 41.93 -10.79 -16.18
C THR A 951 41.45 -12.04 -15.43
N LYS A 952 41.10 -13.11 -16.13
CA LYS A 952 40.76 -14.40 -15.51
C LYS A 952 41.85 -14.84 -14.53
N GLY A 953 41.41 -15.38 -13.39
CA GLY A 953 42.32 -15.82 -12.33
C GLY A 953 42.99 -14.65 -11.59
N LYS A 954 42.47 -13.42 -11.74
CA LYS A 954 42.82 -12.28 -10.89
C LYS A 954 41.66 -11.99 -9.93
N GLY A 955 42.04 -11.62 -8.71
CA GLY A 955 41.16 -11.22 -7.64
C GLY A 955 41.98 -10.60 -6.52
N GLU A 956 41.30 -9.90 -5.65
CA GLU A 956 41.94 -9.13 -4.60
C GLU A 956 41.01 -8.85 -3.43
N VAL A 957 41.59 -8.50 -2.29
CA VAL A 957 40.87 -7.95 -1.15
C VAL A 957 41.22 -6.48 -0.95
N ARG A 958 40.20 -5.63 -0.75
CA ARG A 958 40.36 -4.20 -0.46
C ARG A 958 39.44 -3.74 0.66
N LEU A 959 39.95 -2.91 1.55
CA LEU A 959 39.15 -2.25 2.58
C LEU A 959 38.51 -0.97 2.05
N ILE A 960 37.25 -0.75 2.43
CA ILE A 960 36.47 0.46 2.17
C ILE A 960 35.65 0.82 3.43
N ASP A 961 34.93 1.95 3.37
CA ASP A 961 34.03 2.44 4.43
C ASP A 961 34.76 2.67 5.77
N PHE A 962 35.48 3.81 5.83
CA PHE A 962 36.35 4.17 6.94
C PHE A 962 35.72 5.17 7.93
N ALA A 963 34.39 5.32 7.92
CA ALA A 963 33.70 6.24 8.83
C ALA A 963 33.92 5.92 10.33
N HIS A 964 34.33 4.69 10.64
CA HIS A 964 34.62 4.19 11.99
C HIS A 964 36.05 3.66 12.15
N ALA A 965 36.97 4.10 11.28
CA ALA A 965 38.39 3.81 11.36
C ALA A 965 39.22 5.08 11.57
N HIS A 966 40.31 4.99 12.32
CA HIS A 966 41.26 6.09 12.53
C HIS A 966 42.64 5.59 12.96
N PHE A 967 43.66 6.42 12.78
CA PHE A 967 45.00 6.17 13.27
C PHE A 967 45.20 6.85 14.63
N GLU A 968 45.82 6.15 15.58
CA GLU A 968 46.17 6.72 16.90
C GLU A 968 47.37 5.98 17.50
N ASP A 969 48.42 6.73 17.84
CA ASP A 969 49.64 6.14 18.39
C ASP A 969 49.41 5.49 19.76
N GLY A 970 49.90 4.25 19.91
CA GLY A 970 49.83 3.52 21.17
C GLY A 970 48.45 2.97 21.53
N ILE A 971 47.47 3.05 20.63
CA ILE A 971 46.10 2.57 20.89
C ILE A 971 46.00 1.03 20.97
N GLY A 972 46.99 0.29 20.47
CA GLY A 972 46.98 -1.18 20.43
C GLY A 972 46.06 -1.76 19.35
N VAL A 973 46.00 -3.09 19.26
CA VAL A 973 45.28 -3.82 18.19
C VAL A 973 43.75 -3.74 18.37
N ASP A 974 43.00 -3.73 17.27
CA ASP A 974 41.55 -3.94 17.27
C ASP A 974 41.19 -5.42 17.26
N GLU A 975 40.89 -5.96 18.44
CA GLU A 975 40.53 -7.36 18.62
C GLU A 975 39.29 -7.76 17.82
N GLY A 976 38.34 -6.85 17.60
CA GLY A 976 37.13 -7.11 16.82
C GLY A 976 37.44 -7.25 15.33
N ALA A 977 38.30 -6.38 14.79
CA ALA A 977 38.76 -6.48 13.40
C ALA A 977 39.63 -7.72 13.18
N VAL A 978 40.53 -8.02 14.12
CA VAL A 978 41.36 -9.23 14.10
C VAL A 978 40.53 -10.50 14.16
N LEU A 979 39.49 -10.54 15.00
CA LEU A 979 38.54 -11.65 15.08
C LEU A 979 37.83 -11.87 13.75
N GLY A 980 37.31 -10.80 13.14
CA GLY A 980 36.63 -10.84 11.85
C GLY A 980 37.51 -11.38 10.73
N LEU A 981 38.71 -10.81 10.55
CA LEU A 981 39.66 -11.26 9.53
C LEU A 981 40.16 -12.70 9.78
N SER A 982 40.38 -13.08 11.05
CA SER A 982 40.79 -14.44 11.40
C SER A 982 39.70 -15.47 11.10
N ASN A 983 38.44 -15.13 11.33
CA ASN A 983 37.31 -16.02 11.01
C ASN A 983 37.05 -16.08 9.49
N LEU A 984 37.19 -14.96 8.78
CA LEU A 984 37.14 -14.95 7.31
C LEU A 984 38.25 -15.85 6.71
N LYS A 985 39.48 -15.73 7.22
CA LYS A 985 40.60 -16.60 6.86
C LYS A 985 40.25 -18.08 7.03
N LYS A 986 39.76 -18.47 8.22
CA LYS A 986 39.38 -19.87 8.51
C LYS A 986 38.30 -20.38 7.55
N MET A 987 37.31 -19.55 7.22
CA MET A 987 36.25 -19.92 6.28
C MET A 987 36.79 -20.09 4.85
N LEU A 988 37.74 -19.25 4.43
CA LEU A 988 38.41 -19.39 3.13
C LEU A 988 39.31 -20.63 3.07
N GLU A 989 40.02 -20.96 4.17
CA GLU A 989 40.83 -22.19 4.28
C GLU A 989 40.00 -23.47 4.12
N GLN A 990 38.70 -23.45 4.49
CA GLN A 990 37.79 -24.58 4.31
C GLN A 990 37.32 -24.77 2.85
N LEU A 991 37.58 -23.79 1.97
CA LEU A 991 37.23 -23.84 0.55
C LEU A 991 38.38 -24.30 -0.35
N VAL A 992 39.61 -24.36 0.20
CA VAL A 992 40.82 -24.92 -0.43
C VAL A 992 40.90 -26.40 -0.11
#